data_AF-A0A4Y7K460-F1
#
_entry.id   AF-A0A4Y7K460-F1
#
_cell.length_a   1.000
_cell.length_b   1.000
_cell.length_c   1.000
_cell.angle_alpha   90.00
_cell.angle_beta   90.00
_cell.angle_gamma   90.00
#
_symmetry.space_group_name_H-M   'P 1'
#
loop_
_entity.id
_entity.type
_entity.pdbx_description
1 polymer ?
#
loop_
_entity_poly.entity_id
_entity_poly.type
_entity_poly.pdbx_seq_one_letter_code
_entity_poly.pdbx_strand_id
1 'polypeptide(L)'
;MLQPSSTMIEQSHIYLTLSKEKFKIGTIIRRATGWARYKYYFPFLEINNIVTVDDSSVGPLYKHIFPPMLAPMLSFIGIPFWALPFPIFELQSKWVAGVLSGRCSLPSEQQMIKDVKAFYLELEAAAFPKCYTHRLAEKQYDYSDWLAAESGCQPWEEWRKQMLKEHVSNYLTRPETYRDEWEDEYSILQAQEDFCQYSPRKVAVIGAGAAGLVASRELRREGHEVVIFERSDRVGGTWVYDPNVDSDPLGLDTSRTIIHSSLYDSLRVNLPREVMGFRDYPFMAQVKDGRDPRRFPHHTEVLHYLEDFANHFELVELIRFEAEVIYVGLLDEELNNGWVVKSMKKGEVGNSSVARDVFDAVVVCTGHLTHPNIAEIPGIDAWPGKQLHCHNYRVPEPFSGQVVLIIGNSYSAEDISKEISTVAKEVHVASKSTTERFGYDNIWFHSMVKHAHEDGTVVFSDGSLVPVDVIVHCTGYKYYFPFLEINNTVTVDDNRVGPLYKHIFPPMLAPRLSFIGIPFVALAFLIYELGSKWVAGVLSGRLSLPSEGQMMKDVGSFYLELEAAAVPKHYTHRLAQKQFDHSDWLAAEIGCQPLEDWRKQMLKEHAKNYSARRETYRDEWDDEYLILQAQEDFCQYLPAEVRNG
;
A
#
# COMPACT_ATOMS: atom_id res chain seq x y z
N MET A 1 -30.23 13.10 58.31
CA MET A 1 -29.58 11.90 58.87
C MET A 1 -28.84 11.22 57.74
N LEU A 2 -27.54 10.99 57.94
CA LEU A 2 -26.65 10.03 57.26
C LEU A 2 -26.37 10.24 55.76
N GLN A 3 -25.17 10.77 55.48
CA GLN A 3 -24.38 10.56 54.26
C GLN A 3 -23.88 9.10 54.18
N PRO A 4 -23.65 8.55 52.98
CA PRO A 4 -22.80 7.39 52.78
C PRO A 4 -21.35 7.80 52.45
N SER A 5 -20.43 7.08 53.07
CA SER A 5 -18.97 7.22 53.05
C SER A 5 -18.31 6.82 51.73
N SER A 6 -17.46 7.70 51.20
CA SER A 6 -16.46 7.40 50.18
C SER A 6 -15.10 7.12 50.83
N THR A 7 -14.60 5.90 50.75
CA THR A 7 -13.24 5.53 51.18
C THR A 7 -12.26 5.86 50.06
N MET A 8 -11.54 6.97 50.19
CA MET A 8 -10.29 7.23 49.46
C MET A 8 -9.13 6.62 50.26
N ILE A 9 -8.28 5.86 49.58
CA ILE A 9 -7.01 5.37 50.13
C ILE A 9 -5.98 6.49 49.92
N GLU A 10 -5.63 7.18 51.01
CA GLU A 10 -4.55 8.16 51.06
C GLU A 10 -3.19 7.47 50.92
N GLN A 11 -2.39 7.90 49.94
CA GLN A 11 -0.97 7.56 49.84
C GLN A 11 -0.17 8.33 50.90
N SER A 12 0.29 7.65 51.94
CA SER A 12 1.19 8.21 52.95
C SER A 12 2.61 8.38 52.39
N HIS A 13 3.07 9.61 52.26
CA HIS A 13 4.48 9.95 52.06
C HIS A 13 5.25 9.79 53.38
N ILE A 14 6.19 8.84 53.44
CA ILE A 14 7.14 8.71 54.54
C ILE A 14 8.40 9.52 54.18
N TYR A 15 8.58 10.66 54.84
CA TYR A 15 9.84 11.40 54.87
C TYR A 15 10.84 10.66 55.77
N LEU A 16 11.92 10.12 55.19
CA LEU A 16 13.08 9.65 55.95
C LEU A 16 14.10 10.77 56.07
N THR A 17 14.09 11.45 57.22
CA THR A 17 15.14 12.38 57.66
C THR A 17 16.34 11.56 58.13
N LEU A 18 17.41 11.47 57.33
CA LEU A 18 18.67 10.86 57.77
C LEU A 18 19.51 11.88 58.54
N SER A 19 19.61 11.67 59.85
CA SER A 19 20.44 12.46 60.76
C SER A 19 21.93 12.31 60.45
N LYS A 20 22.63 13.43 60.33
CA LYS A 20 24.09 13.53 60.41
C LYS A 20 24.55 13.11 61.80
N GLU A 21 25.18 11.95 61.96
CA GLU A 21 26.38 11.79 62.81
C GLU A 21 27.00 10.38 62.76
N LYS A 22 28.34 10.39 62.64
CA LYS A 22 29.32 9.35 63.03
C LYS A 22 29.42 8.07 62.20
N PHE A 23 30.17 8.18 61.10
CA PHE A 23 31.16 7.15 60.77
C PHE A 23 32.57 7.75 60.85
N LYS A 24 33.38 7.18 61.75
CA LYS A 24 34.79 7.52 61.98
C LYS A 24 35.61 7.23 60.72
N ILE A 25 36.50 8.17 60.44
CA ILE A 25 37.52 8.16 59.39
C ILE A 25 38.33 6.86 59.46
N GLY A 26 37.98 5.91 58.59
CA GLY A 26 38.87 4.86 58.12
C GLY A 26 39.48 5.35 56.82
N THR A 27 40.80 5.45 56.79
CA THR A 27 41.66 5.88 55.68
C THR A 27 41.08 5.54 54.31
N ILE A 28 40.47 6.53 53.64
CA ILE A 28 40.13 6.45 52.22
C ILE A 28 41.46 6.51 51.47
N ILE A 29 41.99 5.36 51.12
CA ILE A 29 42.92 5.28 49.99
C ILE A 29 42.08 5.65 48.76
N ARG A 30 42.16 6.91 48.33
CA ARG A 30 41.74 7.32 46.98
C ARG A 30 42.60 6.53 45.99
N ARG A 31 42.19 5.33 45.61
CA ARG A 31 42.60 4.75 44.34
C ARG A 31 41.92 5.58 43.26
N ALA A 32 42.72 6.32 42.50
CA ALA A 32 42.28 6.94 41.26
C ALA A 32 41.68 5.85 40.35
N THR A 33 40.35 5.86 40.17
CA THR A 33 39.50 5.21 39.14
C THR A 33 38.10 4.96 39.73
N GLY A 34 37.44 6.02 40.21
CA GLY A 34 36.12 5.96 40.83
C GLY A 34 34.97 5.91 39.83
N TRP A 35 34.79 4.79 39.14
CA TRP A 35 33.57 4.49 38.37
C TRP A 35 33.14 3.05 38.63
N ALA A 36 31.84 2.82 38.83
CA ALA A 36 31.28 1.47 38.97
C ALA A 36 31.56 0.67 37.69
N ARG A 37 32.30 -0.44 37.81
CA ARG A 37 32.70 -1.28 36.68
C ARG A 37 31.69 -2.40 36.52
N TYR A 38 30.87 -2.34 35.48
CA TYR A 38 30.03 -3.47 35.08
C TYR A 38 30.89 -4.50 34.34
N LYS A 39 30.69 -5.79 34.64
CA LYS A 39 31.34 -6.90 33.95
C LYS A 39 30.36 -7.51 32.96
N TYR A 40 30.78 -7.71 31.73
CA TYR A 40 30.01 -8.54 30.80
C TYR A 40 30.03 -9.99 31.31
N TYR A 41 28.89 -10.67 31.19
CA TYR A 41 28.77 -12.06 31.58
C TYR A 41 27.66 -12.71 30.77
N PHE A 42 28.03 -13.76 30.02
CA PHE A 42 27.13 -14.49 29.13
C PHE A 42 27.11 -15.98 29.54
N PRO A 43 26.48 -16.33 30.68
CA PRO A 43 26.52 -17.69 31.22
C PRO A 43 25.92 -18.76 30.31
N PHE A 44 25.09 -18.33 29.36
CA PHE A 44 24.37 -19.16 28.40
C PHE A 44 25.12 -19.36 27.08
N LEU A 45 26.27 -18.69 26.88
CA LEU A 45 26.99 -18.68 25.61
C LEU A 45 28.30 -19.48 25.73
N GLU A 46 28.24 -20.76 25.37
CA GLU A 46 29.40 -21.64 25.31
C GLU A 46 29.98 -21.65 23.89
N ILE A 47 31.13 -20.99 23.70
CA ILE A 47 31.71 -20.72 22.38
C ILE A 47 33.20 -21.06 22.31
N ASN A 48 33.65 -22.04 23.11
CA ASN A 48 35.01 -22.61 23.03
C ASN A 48 36.15 -21.57 23.01
N ASN A 49 36.01 -20.46 23.75
CA ASN A 49 36.94 -19.33 23.77
C ASN A 49 37.08 -18.54 22.45
N ILE A 50 36.16 -18.71 21.50
CA ILE A 50 36.10 -17.90 20.26
C ILE A 50 35.81 -16.43 20.58
N VAL A 51 34.92 -16.16 21.55
CA VAL A 51 34.80 -14.85 22.20
C VAL A 51 35.10 -15.04 23.67
N THR A 52 35.88 -14.11 24.21
CA THR A 52 36.31 -14.09 25.60
C THR A 52 35.84 -12.81 26.26
N VAL A 53 35.53 -12.91 27.55
CA VAL A 53 35.31 -11.73 28.40
C VAL A 53 36.47 -11.66 29.38
N ASP A 54 37.30 -10.63 29.23
CA ASP A 54 38.46 -10.40 30.10
C ASP A 54 38.63 -8.91 30.38
N ASP A 55 38.89 -8.56 31.65
CA ASP A 55 38.95 -7.18 32.16
C ASP A 55 37.80 -6.28 31.65
N SER A 56 36.54 -6.73 31.73
CA SER A 56 35.38 -5.99 31.20
C SER A 56 35.45 -5.65 29.69
N SER A 57 36.19 -6.43 28.91
CA SER A 57 36.28 -6.35 27.45
C SER A 57 35.74 -7.64 26.82
N VAL A 58 34.93 -7.52 25.78
CA VAL A 58 34.37 -8.65 25.01
C VAL A 58 35.08 -8.70 23.66
N GLY A 59 35.78 -9.80 23.37
CA GLY A 59 36.56 -9.86 22.15
C GLY A 59 37.05 -11.25 21.77
N PRO A 60 37.52 -11.42 20.52
CA PRO A 60 37.62 -10.42 19.45
C PRO A 60 36.26 -10.05 18.82
N LEU A 61 35.99 -8.75 18.64
CA LEU A 61 34.78 -8.25 17.97
C LEU A 61 35.15 -7.24 16.88
N TYR A 62 34.80 -7.55 15.63
CA TYR A 62 34.80 -6.59 14.53
C TYR A 62 33.75 -5.52 14.80
N LYS A 63 34.21 -4.27 14.88
CA LYS A 63 33.37 -3.06 15.08
C LYS A 63 32.41 -3.18 16.27
N HIS A 64 32.85 -3.87 17.34
CA HIS A 64 32.10 -4.14 18.57
C HIS A 64 30.86 -5.03 18.45
N ILE A 65 30.63 -5.68 17.30
CA ILE A 65 29.40 -6.45 17.03
C ILE A 65 29.70 -7.90 16.68
N PHE A 66 30.55 -8.13 15.68
CA PHE A 66 30.69 -9.44 15.06
C PHE A 66 31.96 -10.14 15.52
N PRO A 67 31.90 -11.34 16.13
CA PRO A 67 33.06 -12.21 16.22
C PRO A 67 33.43 -12.70 14.83
N PRO A 68 34.65 -12.45 14.31
CA PRO A 68 34.97 -12.73 12.91
C PRO A 68 34.67 -14.16 12.45
N MET A 69 34.98 -15.16 13.30
CA MET A 69 34.80 -16.59 13.00
C MET A 69 33.34 -17.08 13.10
N LEU A 70 32.44 -16.27 13.67
CA LEU A 70 31.03 -16.63 13.87
C LEU A 70 30.07 -15.69 13.16
N ALA A 71 30.58 -14.70 12.42
CA ALA A 71 29.75 -13.74 11.72
C ALA A 71 29.10 -14.38 10.47
N PRO A 72 27.84 -14.08 10.16
CA PRO A 72 26.90 -13.23 10.93
C PRO A 72 26.07 -14.02 11.96
N MET A 73 26.32 -15.32 12.14
CA MET A 73 25.51 -16.22 12.98
C MET A 73 25.46 -15.82 14.45
N LEU A 74 26.51 -15.19 14.97
CA LEU A 74 26.53 -14.58 16.29
C LEU A 74 26.87 -13.10 16.17
N SER A 75 26.09 -12.25 16.83
CA SER A 75 26.26 -10.80 16.87
C SER A 75 25.97 -10.26 18.26
N PHE A 76 26.68 -9.22 18.67
CA PHE A 76 26.44 -8.52 19.93
C PHE A 76 25.90 -7.11 19.68
N ILE A 77 24.85 -6.73 20.39
CA ILE A 77 24.25 -5.39 20.32
C ILE A 77 24.37 -4.75 21.71
N GLY A 78 24.76 -3.49 21.75
CA GLY A 78 24.88 -2.70 22.97
C GLY A 78 26.13 -2.96 23.81
N ILE A 79 27.18 -3.53 23.23
CA ILE A 79 28.49 -3.64 23.90
C ILE A 79 29.11 -2.26 24.18
N PRO A 80 29.12 -1.28 23.25
CA PRO A 80 29.73 0.01 23.51
C PRO A 80 29.12 0.77 24.70
N PHE A 81 29.95 1.52 25.44
CA PHE A 81 29.53 2.34 26.58
C PHE A 81 30.11 3.76 26.51
N TRP A 82 29.59 4.66 27.37
CA TRP A 82 29.80 6.11 27.24
C TRP A 82 29.36 6.62 25.85
N ALA A 83 28.20 6.15 25.41
CA ALA A 83 27.53 6.53 24.19
C ALA A 83 26.03 6.64 24.46
N LEU A 84 25.31 7.30 23.57
CA LEU A 84 23.85 7.35 23.61
C LEU A 84 23.29 5.94 23.29
N PRO A 85 22.74 5.21 24.26
CA PRO A 85 22.55 3.76 24.13
C PRO A 85 21.52 3.40 23.06
N PHE A 86 20.30 3.93 23.13
CA PHE A 86 19.22 3.50 22.23
C PHE A 86 19.52 3.73 20.74
N PRO A 87 20.01 4.91 20.31
CA PRO A 87 20.32 5.12 18.89
C PRO A 87 21.51 4.30 18.39
N ILE A 88 22.47 3.95 19.27
CA ILE A 88 23.54 3.00 18.92
C ILE A 88 22.96 1.60 18.75
N PHE A 89 22.13 1.15 19.70
CA PHE A 89 21.51 -0.19 19.64
C PHE A 89 20.69 -0.35 18.37
N GLU A 90 19.96 0.70 18.00
CA GLU A 90 19.15 0.73 16.78
C GLU A 90 20.02 0.57 15.53
N LEU A 91 21.06 1.38 15.35
CA LEU A 91 21.95 1.29 14.19
C LEU A 91 22.70 -0.05 14.12
N GLN A 92 23.16 -0.55 15.27
CA GLN A 92 23.76 -1.90 15.34
C GLN A 92 22.76 -2.98 14.92
N SER A 93 21.51 -2.88 15.38
CA SER A 93 20.44 -3.81 15.03
C SER A 93 20.11 -3.75 13.53
N LYS A 94 20.00 -2.54 12.97
CA LYS A 94 19.75 -2.30 11.54
C LYS A 94 20.85 -2.91 10.67
N TRP A 95 22.12 -2.73 11.04
CA TRP A 95 23.22 -3.33 10.32
C TRP A 95 23.20 -4.87 10.41
N VAL A 96 23.03 -5.43 11.61
CA VAL A 96 22.95 -6.90 11.82
C VAL A 96 21.80 -7.50 11.00
N ALA A 97 20.62 -6.89 11.06
CA ALA A 97 19.47 -7.33 10.26
C ALA A 97 19.73 -7.20 8.76
N GLY A 98 20.37 -6.11 8.32
CA GLY A 98 20.78 -5.92 6.92
C GLY A 98 21.75 -6.99 6.43
N VAL A 99 22.71 -7.39 7.27
CA VAL A 99 23.65 -8.49 6.96
C VAL A 99 22.92 -9.83 6.89
N LEU A 100 22.08 -10.16 7.87
CA LEU A 100 21.31 -11.42 7.88
C LEU A 100 20.33 -11.52 6.71
N SER A 101 19.78 -10.38 6.26
CA SER A 101 18.89 -10.33 5.10
C SER A 101 19.62 -10.24 3.76
N GLY A 102 20.96 -10.20 3.74
CA GLY A 102 21.77 -10.05 2.52
C GLY A 102 21.74 -8.65 1.88
N ARG A 103 21.19 -7.63 2.57
CA ARG A 103 21.18 -6.23 2.11
C ARG A 103 22.51 -5.52 2.36
N CYS A 104 23.23 -5.92 3.39
CA CYS A 104 24.55 -5.42 3.75
C CYS A 104 25.57 -6.56 3.62
N SER A 105 26.79 -6.26 3.17
CA SER A 105 27.86 -7.23 3.10
C SER A 105 28.82 -7.07 4.28
N LEU A 106 29.35 -8.19 4.77
CA LEU A 106 30.49 -8.19 5.67
C LEU A 106 31.79 -8.39 4.88
N PRO A 107 32.92 -7.82 5.32
CA PRO A 107 34.22 -8.20 4.83
C PRO A 107 34.51 -9.68 5.08
N SER A 108 35.53 -10.22 4.40
CA SER A 108 35.97 -11.59 4.67
C SER A 108 36.43 -11.76 6.13
N GLU A 109 36.33 -12.98 6.67
CA GLU A 109 36.80 -13.30 8.02
C GLU A 109 38.24 -12.81 8.25
N GLN A 110 39.13 -13.05 7.28
CA GLN A 110 40.53 -12.62 7.37
C GLN A 110 40.68 -11.11 7.46
N GLN A 111 39.85 -10.35 6.71
CA GLN A 111 39.86 -8.90 6.76
C GLN A 111 39.32 -8.39 8.10
N MET A 112 38.23 -8.97 8.61
CA MET A 112 37.70 -8.64 9.94
C MET A 112 38.73 -8.92 11.04
N ILE A 113 39.44 -10.05 10.99
CA ILE A 113 40.52 -10.38 11.94
C ILE A 113 41.66 -9.36 11.85
N LYS A 114 42.05 -8.95 10.64
CA LYS A 114 43.09 -7.93 10.43
C LYS A 114 42.70 -6.60 11.06
N ASP A 115 41.46 -6.16 10.85
CA ASP A 115 40.95 -4.90 11.40
C ASP A 115 40.84 -4.94 12.92
N VAL A 116 40.39 -6.07 13.49
CA VAL A 116 40.36 -6.27 14.95
C VAL A 116 41.76 -6.20 15.55
N LYS A 117 42.75 -6.82 14.91
CA LYS A 117 44.16 -6.74 15.37
C LYS A 117 44.69 -5.32 15.29
N ALA A 118 44.43 -4.60 14.20
CA ALA A 118 44.84 -3.21 14.05
C ALA A 118 44.23 -2.33 15.15
N PHE A 119 42.94 -2.51 15.43
CA PHE A 119 42.25 -1.80 16.52
C PHE A 119 42.88 -2.06 17.90
N TYR A 120 43.20 -3.32 18.23
CA TYR A 120 43.87 -3.60 19.51
C TYR A 120 45.28 -3.02 19.58
N LEU A 121 46.05 -3.06 18.48
CA LEU A 121 47.38 -2.43 18.41
C LEU A 121 47.31 -0.91 18.62
N GLU A 122 46.28 -0.24 18.10
CA GLU A 122 46.06 1.19 18.35
C GLU A 122 45.78 1.49 19.83
N LEU A 123 44.95 0.65 20.48
CA LEU A 123 44.68 0.79 21.92
C LEU A 123 45.94 0.56 22.76
N GLU A 124 46.74 -0.45 22.43
CA GLU A 124 48.01 -0.75 23.09
C GLU A 124 49.01 0.40 22.92
N ALA A 125 49.15 0.92 21.69
CA ALA A 125 50.04 2.05 21.39
C ALA A 125 49.63 3.33 22.16
N ALA A 126 48.33 3.53 22.39
CA ALA A 126 47.80 4.63 23.19
C ALA A 126 47.84 4.38 24.70
N ALA A 127 48.38 3.24 25.15
CA ALA A 127 48.34 2.78 26.55
C ALA A 127 46.92 2.79 27.14
N PHE A 128 45.92 2.51 26.31
CA PHE A 128 44.52 2.51 26.70
C PHE A 128 44.18 1.21 27.45
N PRO A 129 43.67 1.27 28.70
CA PRO A 129 43.37 0.05 29.46
C PRO A 129 42.34 -0.85 28.76
N LYS A 130 42.53 -2.17 28.86
CA LYS A 130 41.65 -3.18 28.24
C LYS A 130 40.18 -3.03 28.66
N CYS A 131 39.89 -2.70 29.91
CA CYS A 131 38.53 -2.37 30.36
C CYS A 131 37.84 -1.20 29.64
N TYR A 132 38.55 -0.40 28.86
CA TYR A 132 37.96 0.66 28.04
C TYR A 132 37.90 0.33 26.55
N THR A 133 38.15 -0.92 26.13
CA THR A 133 38.06 -1.34 24.72
C THR A 133 36.78 -0.88 24.02
N HIS A 134 35.65 -0.87 24.73
CA HIS A 134 34.33 -0.54 24.16
C HIS A 134 33.85 0.88 24.50
N ARG A 135 34.72 1.75 25.01
CA ARG A 135 34.37 3.14 25.32
C ARG A 135 34.37 3.97 24.04
N LEU A 136 33.21 4.51 23.65
CA LEU A 136 33.11 5.39 22.48
C LEU A 136 33.38 6.86 22.83
N ALA A 137 32.68 7.43 23.81
CA ALA A 137 32.76 8.87 24.13
C ALA A 137 32.58 9.71 22.85
N GLU A 138 33.49 10.63 22.52
CA GLU A 138 33.44 11.44 21.29
C GLU A 138 33.46 10.60 20.00
N LYS A 139 34.02 9.38 20.03
CA LYS A 139 34.02 8.47 18.86
C LYS A 139 32.64 7.95 18.50
N GLN A 140 31.62 8.18 19.34
CA GLN A 140 30.27 7.69 19.08
C GLN A 140 29.66 8.32 17.83
N TYR A 141 30.00 9.58 17.52
CA TYR A 141 29.46 10.29 16.36
C TYR A 141 29.99 9.68 15.05
N ASP A 142 31.31 9.51 14.95
CA ASP A 142 31.92 8.85 13.78
C ASP A 142 31.46 7.39 13.66
N TYR A 143 31.29 6.69 14.79
CA TYR A 143 30.81 5.31 14.81
C TYR A 143 29.35 5.19 14.39
N SER A 144 28.48 6.11 14.82
CA SER A 144 27.07 6.15 14.38
C SER A 144 26.96 6.50 12.91
N ASP A 145 27.71 7.49 12.42
CA ASP A 145 27.69 7.89 11.01
C ASP A 145 28.23 6.74 10.12
N TRP A 146 29.27 6.04 10.59
CA TRP A 146 29.77 4.84 9.93
C TRP A 146 28.73 3.70 9.91
N LEU A 147 28.10 3.37 11.04
CA LEU A 147 27.06 2.34 11.09
C LEU A 147 25.87 2.67 10.19
N ALA A 148 25.44 3.93 10.16
CA ALA A 148 24.38 4.40 9.29
C ALA A 148 24.74 4.17 7.82
N ALA A 149 25.95 4.55 7.41
CA ALA A 149 26.45 4.32 6.04
C ALA A 149 26.49 2.82 5.68
N GLU A 150 27.03 1.96 6.56
CA GLU A 150 27.08 0.50 6.32
C GLU A 150 25.70 -0.15 6.27
N SER A 151 24.71 0.44 6.94
CA SER A 151 23.33 -0.03 6.96
C SER A 151 22.46 0.58 5.85
N GLY A 152 22.98 1.53 5.07
CA GLY A 152 22.18 2.32 4.13
C GLY A 152 21.09 3.16 4.82
N CYS A 153 21.32 3.57 6.07
CA CYS A 153 20.40 4.34 6.90
C CYS A 153 20.85 5.81 7.02
N GLN A 154 19.93 6.69 7.44
CA GLN A 154 20.29 8.07 7.77
C GLN A 154 21.16 8.11 9.04
N PRO A 155 22.16 9.01 9.11
CA PRO A 155 22.90 9.28 10.33
C PRO A 155 21.98 9.89 11.40
N TRP A 156 22.48 9.98 12.63
CA TRP A 156 21.74 10.69 13.68
C TRP A 156 21.50 12.14 13.28
N GLU A 157 20.35 12.64 13.71
CA GLU A 157 19.90 14.00 13.49
C GLU A 157 20.86 14.98 14.17
N GLU A 158 21.17 16.09 13.50
CA GLU A 158 22.13 17.07 14.03
C GLU A 158 21.65 17.71 15.33
N TRP A 159 20.34 17.90 15.50
CA TRP A 159 19.75 18.37 16.76
C TRP A 159 20.13 17.46 17.93
N ARG A 160 20.11 16.14 17.71
CA ARG A 160 20.44 15.14 18.73
C ARG A 160 21.92 15.18 19.09
N LYS A 161 22.79 15.31 18.08
CA LYS A 161 24.25 15.46 18.29
C LYS A 161 24.55 16.75 19.06
N GLN A 162 23.88 17.85 18.74
CA GLN A 162 24.03 19.13 19.42
C GLN A 162 23.58 19.06 20.88
N MET A 163 22.38 18.55 21.15
CA MET A 163 21.87 18.39 22.52
C MET A 163 22.81 17.55 23.38
N LEU A 164 23.39 16.48 22.83
CA LEU A 164 24.33 15.64 23.57
C LEU A 164 25.63 16.39 23.91
N LYS A 165 26.17 17.18 22.96
CA LYS A 165 27.36 18.01 23.20
C LYS A 165 27.12 19.07 24.28
N GLU A 166 25.98 19.75 24.21
CA GLU A 166 25.57 20.75 25.20
C GLU A 166 25.35 20.11 26.57
N HIS A 167 24.69 18.94 26.63
CA HIS A 167 24.53 18.16 27.85
C HIS A 167 25.87 17.82 28.50
N VAL A 168 26.84 17.33 27.72
CA VAL A 168 28.18 17.01 28.23
C VAL A 168 28.88 18.26 28.73
N SER A 169 28.80 19.38 28.01
CA SER A 169 29.35 20.67 28.45
C SER A 169 28.73 21.15 29.77
N ASN A 170 27.40 21.07 29.89
CA ASN A 170 26.67 21.45 31.10
C ASN A 170 27.02 20.54 32.27
N TYR A 171 27.12 19.23 32.05
CA TYR A 171 27.56 18.27 33.06
C TYR A 171 28.98 18.59 33.58
N LEU A 172 29.90 18.97 32.69
CA LEU A 172 31.28 19.29 33.07
C LEU A 172 31.41 20.66 33.78
N THR A 173 30.61 21.64 33.37
CA THR A 173 30.69 23.02 33.88
C THR A 173 29.81 23.27 35.10
N ARG A 174 28.67 22.58 35.19
CA ARG A 174 27.63 22.74 36.23
C ARG A 174 27.17 21.37 36.78
N PRO A 175 28.06 20.53 37.32
CA PRO A 175 27.74 19.13 37.66
C PRO A 175 26.62 18.94 38.70
N GLU A 176 26.32 19.95 39.51
CA GLU A 176 25.24 19.89 40.51
C GLU A 176 23.88 20.33 39.96
N THR A 177 23.83 21.16 38.90
CA THR A 177 22.58 21.78 38.39
C THR A 177 22.30 21.46 36.91
N TYR A 178 23.17 20.73 36.21
CA TYR A 178 23.02 20.39 34.79
C TYR A 178 21.72 19.63 34.43
N ARG A 179 20.97 19.17 35.42
CA ARG A 179 19.67 18.50 35.25
C ARG A 179 18.48 19.44 35.47
N ASP A 180 18.71 20.62 36.02
CA ASP A 180 17.68 21.56 36.47
C ASP A 180 17.63 22.82 35.60
N GLU A 181 18.71 23.13 34.87
CA GLU A 181 18.83 24.29 33.98
C GLU A 181 19.21 23.85 32.55
N TRP A 182 18.46 24.33 31.56
CA TRP A 182 18.61 23.96 30.16
C TRP A 182 18.55 25.20 29.25
N GLU A 183 19.35 25.19 28.18
CA GLU A 183 19.43 26.27 27.18
C GLU A 183 19.27 25.67 25.76
N ASP A 184 18.37 24.69 25.59
CA ASP A 184 18.24 23.83 24.41
C ASP A 184 16.88 23.95 23.68
N GLU A 185 16.15 25.04 23.89
CA GLU A 185 14.81 25.28 23.32
C GLU A 185 14.75 25.06 21.79
N TYR A 186 15.79 25.49 21.06
CA TYR A 186 15.87 25.30 19.61
C TYR A 186 15.96 23.82 19.22
N SER A 187 16.79 23.04 19.92
CA SER A 187 16.92 21.61 19.63
C SER A 187 15.70 20.82 20.08
N ILE A 188 14.99 21.25 21.13
CA ILE A 188 13.70 20.68 21.52
C ILE A 188 12.67 20.86 20.40
N LEU A 189 12.57 22.05 19.81
CA LEU A 189 11.66 22.31 18.68
C LEU A 189 12.00 21.42 17.48
N GLN A 190 13.28 21.30 17.12
CA GLN A 190 13.72 20.41 16.05
C GLN A 190 13.41 18.94 16.35
N ALA A 191 13.60 18.49 17.59
CA ALA A 191 13.25 17.13 18.01
C ALA A 191 11.75 16.89 17.92
N GLN A 192 10.92 17.87 18.29
CA GLN A 192 9.47 17.77 18.18
C GLN A 192 9.02 17.67 16.72
N GLU A 193 9.57 18.51 15.83
CA GLU A 193 9.29 18.43 14.39
C GLU A 193 9.67 17.08 13.80
N ASP A 194 10.81 16.52 14.23
CA ASP A 194 11.28 15.20 13.83
C ASP A 194 10.38 14.07 14.36
N PHE A 195 10.04 14.07 15.66
CA PHE A 195 9.17 13.06 16.27
C PHE A 195 7.75 13.07 15.69
N CYS A 196 7.24 14.23 15.28
CA CYS A 196 5.95 14.33 14.59
C CYS A 196 5.92 13.54 13.28
N GLN A 197 7.06 13.32 12.62
CA GLN A 197 7.13 12.54 11.38
C GLN A 197 6.85 11.06 11.60
N TYR A 198 7.13 10.55 12.80
CA TYR A 198 7.03 9.14 13.16
C TYR A 198 5.82 8.83 14.05
N SER A 199 4.97 9.82 14.31
CA SER A 199 3.76 9.63 15.10
C SER A 199 2.67 8.94 14.26
N PRO A 200 1.92 7.97 14.83
CA PRO A 200 0.76 7.40 14.18
C PRO A 200 -0.18 8.49 13.66
N ARG A 201 -0.46 8.45 12.35
CA ARG A 201 -1.45 9.31 11.72
C ARG A 201 -2.82 8.66 11.81
N LYS A 202 -3.85 9.48 11.95
CA LYS A 202 -5.23 9.07 11.75
C LYS A 202 -5.60 9.20 10.27
N VAL A 203 -5.89 8.08 9.61
CA VAL A 203 -6.06 8.01 8.15
C VAL A 203 -7.47 7.54 7.80
N ALA A 204 -8.16 8.30 6.94
CA ALA A 204 -9.41 7.88 6.34
C ALA A 204 -9.16 7.10 5.05
N VAL A 205 -9.79 5.94 4.91
CA VAL A 205 -9.81 5.17 3.67
C VAL A 205 -11.24 5.18 3.12
N ILE A 206 -11.42 5.61 1.87
CA ILE A 206 -12.75 5.78 1.28
C ILE A 206 -13.02 4.62 0.31
N GLY A 207 -13.87 3.69 0.73
CA GLY A 207 -14.23 2.44 0.05
C GLY A 207 -13.55 1.22 0.66
N ALA A 208 -14.29 0.12 0.82
CA ALA A 208 -13.83 -1.20 1.30
C ALA A 208 -13.87 -2.27 0.19
N GLY A 209 -13.63 -1.85 -1.06
CA GLY A 209 -13.25 -2.77 -2.14
C GLY A 209 -11.80 -3.27 -1.99
N ALA A 210 -11.32 -4.07 -2.95
CA ALA A 210 -9.97 -4.64 -2.91
C ALA A 210 -8.85 -3.60 -2.64
N ALA A 211 -8.96 -2.42 -3.25
CA ALA A 211 -8.04 -1.30 -3.04
C ALA A 211 -8.03 -0.79 -1.58
N GLY A 212 -9.22 -0.57 -1.00
CA GLY A 212 -9.36 -0.06 0.35
C GLY A 212 -8.95 -1.07 1.43
N LEU A 213 -9.26 -2.35 1.22
CA LEU A 213 -8.84 -3.42 2.11
C LEU A 213 -7.32 -3.52 2.18
N VAL A 214 -6.63 -3.58 1.04
CA VAL A 214 -5.17 -3.65 1.04
C VAL A 214 -4.51 -2.36 1.53
N ALA A 215 -5.06 -1.19 1.19
CA ALA A 215 -4.60 0.09 1.75
C ALA A 215 -4.64 0.09 3.27
N SER A 216 -5.75 -0.34 3.85
CA SER A 216 -5.95 -0.37 5.30
C SER A 216 -5.02 -1.35 6.00
N ARG A 217 -4.79 -2.53 5.38
CA ARG A 217 -3.81 -3.50 5.88
C ARG A 217 -2.41 -2.89 5.97
N GLU A 218 -1.96 -2.22 4.89
CA GLU A 218 -0.61 -1.64 4.85
C GLU A 218 -0.46 -0.43 5.78
N LEU A 219 -1.48 0.44 5.85
CA LEU A 219 -1.50 1.55 6.81
C LEU A 219 -1.40 1.06 8.26
N ARG A 220 -2.14 0.01 8.62
CA ARG A 220 -2.07 -0.58 9.97
C ARG A 220 -0.72 -1.24 10.25
N ARG A 221 -0.11 -1.90 9.26
CA ARG A 221 1.24 -2.47 9.37
C ARG A 221 2.31 -1.43 9.64
N GLU A 222 2.12 -0.20 9.17
CA GLU A 222 2.98 0.96 9.44
C GLU A 222 2.59 1.72 10.72
N GLY A 223 1.64 1.20 11.50
CA GLY A 223 1.28 1.73 12.83
C GLY A 223 0.29 2.90 12.81
N HIS A 224 -0.41 3.15 11.70
CA HIS A 224 -1.42 4.20 11.61
C HIS A 224 -2.78 3.79 12.21
N GLU A 225 -3.53 4.79 12.71
CA GLU A 225 -4.93 4.62 13.08
C GLU A 225 -5.80 4.76 11.82
N VAL A 226 -6.56 3.72 11.47
CA VAL A 226 -7.31 3.67 10.21
C VAL A 226 -8.80 3.63 10.46
N VAL A 227 -9.56 4.44 9.72
CA VAL A 227 -11.02 4.35 9.63
C VAL A 227 -11.41 4.18 8.17
N ILE A 228 -12.17 3.13 7.87
CA ILE A 228 -12.62 2.82 6.52
C ILE A 228 -14.10 3.19 6.41
N PHE A 229 -14.47 3.93 5.37
CA PHE A 229 -15.86 4.28 5.08
C PHE A 229 -16.35 3.47 3.88
N GLU A 230 -17.41 2.68 4.06
CA GLU A 230 -18.02 1.88 2.99
C GLU A 230 -19.51 2.19 2.89
N ARG A 231 -19.99 2.47 1.67
CA ARG A 231 -21.41 2.77 1.41
C ARG A 231 -22.30 1.54 1.53
N SER A 232 -21.74 0.36 1.27
CA SER A 232 -22.39 -0.95 1.35
C SER A 232 -22.43 -1.47 2.79
N ASP A 233 -23.19 -2.54 3.01
CA ASP A 233 -23.26 -3.29 4.26
C ASP A 233 -22.18 -4.39 4.38
N ARG A 234 -21.35 -4.55 3.34
CA ARG A 234 -20.28 -5.56 3.26
C ARG A 234 -19.08 -5.10 2.44
N VAL A 235 -17.97 -5.81 2.59
CA VAL A 235 -16.72 -5.58 1.83
C VAL A 235 -16.81 -6.13 0.41
N GLY A 236 -15.87 -5.73 -0.46
CA GLY A 236 -15.68 -6.32 -1.79
C GLY A 236 -15.84 -5.35 -2.95
N GLY A 237 -16.57 -4.24 -2.74
CA GLY A 237 -16.81 -3.21 -3.76
C GLY A 237 -17.47 -3.80 -5.01
N THR A 238 -16.83 -3.65 -6.18
CA THR A 238 -17.32 -4.23 -7.45
C THR A 238 -17.61 -5.73 -7.35
N TRP A 239 -16.91 -6.49 -6.51
CA TRP A 239 -17.09 -7.95 -6.41
C TRP A 239 -18.35 -8.39 -5.68
N VAL A 240 -19.14 -7.46 -5.16
CA VAL A 240 -20.48 -7.74 -4.62
C VAL A 240 -21.48 -7.70 -5.77
N TYR A 241 -21.94 -8.86 -6.24
CA TYR A 241 -23.02 -8.91 -7.22
C TYR A 241 -24.33 -8.38 -6.62
N ASP A 242 -25.01 -7.53 -7.37
CA ASP A 242 -26.33 -7.00 -7.04
C ASP A 242 -27.23 -7.18 -8.27
N PRO A 243 -28.34 -7.94 -8.21
CA PRO A 243 -29.24 -8.11 -9.34
C PRO A 243 -30.00 -6.82 -9.70
N ASN A 244 -30.02 -5.82 -8.82
CA ASN A 244 -30.58 -4.50 -9.12
C ASN A 244 -29.65 -3.72 -10.07
N VAL A 245 -30.25 -2.74 -10.76
CA VAL A 245 -29.58 -1.86 -11.73
C VAL A 245 -29.92 -0.41 -11.41
N ASP A 246 -29.19 0.54 -12.00
CA ASP A 246 -29.52 1.96 -11.88
C ASP A 246 -30.97 2.23 -12.30
N SER A 247 -31.61 3.21 -11.67
CA SER A 247 -32.96 3.62 -12.08
C SER A 247 -33.01 4.26 -13.47
N ASP A 248 -31.85 4.69 -13.98
CA ASP A 248 -31.63 5.13 -15.36
C ASP A 248 -30.72 4.11 -16.09
N PRO A 249 -31.22 3.40 -17.12
CA PRO A 249 -30.44 2.42 -17.89
C PRO A 249 -29.15 2.96 -18.52
N LEU A 250 -29.05 4.26 -18.79
CA LEU A 250 -27.86 4.90 -19.36
C LEU A 250 -26.96 5.57 -18.31
N GLY A 251 -27.45 5.73 -17.08
CA GLY A 251 -26.72 6.37 -15.99
C GLY A 251 -26.39 7.84 -16.21
N LEU A 252 -27.20 8.56 -16.98
CA LEU A 252 -27.06 9.98 -17.31
C LEU A 252 -27.76 10.88 -16.29
N ASP A 253 -28.87 10.44 -15.71
CA ASP A 253 -29.57 11.16 -14.64
C ASP A 253 -28.70 11.22 -13.37
N THR A 254 -28.44 12.42 -12.88
CA THR A 254 -27.63 12.66 -11.67
C THR A 254 -28.38 12.34 -10.38
N SER A 255 -29.72 12.26 -10.43
CA SER A 255 -30.58 11.92 -9.30
C SER A 255 -30.93 10.43 -9.23
N ARG A 256 -30.41 9.63 -10.16
CA ARG A 256 -30.69 8.19 -10.23
C ARG A 256 -30.24 7.46 -8.97
N THR A 257 -30.92 6.35 -8.68
CA THR A 257 -30.38 5.37 -7.74
C THR A 257 -29.15 4.72 -8.38
N ILE A 258 -28.01 4.77 -7.69
CA ILE A 258 -26.73 4.23 -8.18
C ILE A 258 -26.47 2.87 -7.53
N ILE A 259 -26.32 1.84 -8.35
CA ILE A 259 -25.80 0.54 -7.94
C ILE A 259 -24.30 0.54 -8.18
N HIS A 260 -23.49 0.22 -7.17
CA HIS A 260 -22.03 0.32 -7.33
C HIS A 260 -21.46 -0.75 -8.28
N SER A 261 -22.04 -1.95 -8.24
CA SER A 261 -21.56 -3.12 -8.96
C SER A 261 -21.96 -3.11 -10.44
N SER A 262 -21.01 -3.51 -11.27
CA SER A 262 -21.18 -3.71 -12.72
C SER A 262 -21.08 -5.18 -13.12
N LEU A 263 -21.13 -6.08 -12.14
CA LEU A 263 -21.09 -7.52 -12.41
C LEU A 263 -22.41 -7.98 -13.01
N TYR A 264 -22.30 -8.97 -13.90
CA TYR A 264 -23.42 -9.78 -14.38
C TYR A 264 -23.30 -11.19 -13.82
N ASP A 265 -24.42 -11.90 -13.77
CA ASP A 265 -24.59 -13.10 -12.96
C ASP A 265 -23.55 -14.16 -13.29
N SER A 266 -23.31 -14.43 -14.57
CA SER A 266 -22.41 -15.49 -15.03
C SER A 266 -20.92 -15.13 -15.02
N LEU A 267 -20.54 -13.92 -14.58
CA LEU A 267 -19.18 -13.41 -14.75
C LEU A 267 -18.14 -14.36 -14.12
N ARG A 268 -17.21 -14.82 -14.96
CA ARG A 268 -15.95 -15.42 -14.55
C ARG A 268 -14.83 -14.42 -14.75
N VAL A 269 -13.83 -14.48 -13.87
CA VAL A 269 -12.64 -13.63 -14.02
C VAL A 269 -12.01 -13.83 -15.41
N ASN A 270 -11.39 -12.77 -15.93
CA ASN A 270 -10.68 -12.80 -17.21
C ASN A 270 -9.18 -13.06 -17.04
N LEU A 271 -8.69 -13.19 -15.80
CA LEU A 271 -7.30 -13.49 -15.48
C LEU A 271 -7.22 -14.77 -14.64
N PRO A 272 -6.13 -15.55 -14.76
CA PRO A 272 -5.89 -16.66 -13.85
C PRO A 272 -5.85 -16.21 -12.38
N ARG A 273 -6.43 -16.98 -11.47
CA ARG A 273 -6.46 -16.65 -10.03
C ARG A 273 -5.07 -16.45 -9.45
N GLU A 274 -4.06 -17.18 -9.94
CA GLU A 274 -2.68 -17.10 -9.45
C GLU A 274 -2.10 -15.68 -9.65
N VAL A 275 -2.35 -15.05 -10.79
CA VAL A 275 -1.84 -13.69 -11.05
C VAL A 275 -2.64 -12.60 -10.34
N MET A 276 -3.89 -12.89 -9.95
CA MET A 276 -4.79 -11.94 -9.28
C MET A 276 -4.48 -11.75 -7.80
N GLY A 277 -4.06 -12.78 -7.07
CA GLY A 277 -3.89 -12.71 -5.62
C GLY A 277 -2.82 -11.70 -5.16
N PHE A 278 -3.01 -11.11 -3.98
CA PHE A 278 -1.98 -10.34 -3.26
C PHE A 278 -0.75 -11.22 -2.97
N ARG A 279 0.43 -10.63 -2.90
CA ARG A 279 1.71 -11.36 -2.86
C ARG A 279 1.85 -12.24 -1.63
N ASP A 280 1.49 -11.72 -0.47
CA ASP A 280 1.55 -12.41 0.83
C ASP A 280 0.21 -13.03 1.24
N TYR A 281 -0.78 -13.03 0.35
CA TYR A 281 -2.06 -13.70 0.56
C TYR A 281 -2.53 -14.36 -0.75
N PRO A 282 -1.95 -15.51 -1.13
CA PRO A 282 -2.18 -16.14 -2.43
C PRO A 282 -3.66 -16.50 -2.69
N PHE A 283 -4.15 -16.27 -3.90
CA PHE A 283 -5.52 -16.63 -4.28
C PHE A 283 -5.60 -18.09 -4.77
N MET A 284 -5.40 -19.03 -3.84
CA MET A 284 -5.38 -20.47 -4.11
C MET A 284 -6.79 -21.08 -4.20
N ALA A 285 -6.91 -22.16 -4.97
CA ALA A 285 -8.11 -22.98 -4.98
C ALA A 285 -8.31 -23.62 -3.60
N GLN A 286 -9.52 -23.45 -3.03
CA GLN A 286 -9.88 -24.06 -1.76
C GLN A 286 -10.75 -25.29 -2.01
N VAL A 287 -10.43 -26.41 -1.34
CA VAL A 287 -11.26 -27.62 -1.33
C VAL A 287 -12.25 -27.53 -0.15
N LYS A 288 -13.15 -26.55 -0.21
CA LYS A 288 -14.22 -26.35 0.77
C LYS A 288 -15.56 -26.20 0.06
N ASP A 289 -16.63 -26.58 0.73
CA ASP A 289 -17.99 -26.39 0.21
C ASP A 289 -18.27 -24.90 -0.07
N GLY A 290 -18.89 -24.62 -1.20
CA GLY A 290 -19.23 -23.26 -1.64
C GLY A 290 -18.07 -22.47 -2.28
N ARG A 291 -16.89 -23.07 -2.46
CA ARG A 291 -15.75 -22.45 -3.16
C ARG A 291 -15.66 -22.92 -4.60
N ASP A 292 -15.20 -22.03 -5.48
CA ASP A 292 -14.97 -22.34 -6.89
C ASP A 292 -13.50 -22.73 -7.11
N PRO A 293 -13.20 -24.01 -7.40
CA PRO A 293 -11.82 -24.47 -7.57
C PRO A 293 -11.23 -24.13 -8.93
N ARG A 294 -12.01 -23.59 -9.88
CA ARG A 294 -11.52 -23.27 -11.22
C ARG A 294 -10.38 -22.25 -11.16
N ARG A 295 -9.51 -22.30 -12.17
CA ARG A 295 -8.42 -21.33 -12.36
C ARG A 295 -8.94 -19.94 -12.74
N PHE A 296 -10.00 -19.91 -13.53
CA PHE A 296 -10.79 -18.72 -13.84
C PHE A 296 -12.16 -18.86 -13.16
N PRO A 297 -12.23 -18.61 -11.84
CA PRO A 297 -13.45 -18.83 -11.08
C PRO A 297 -14.51 -17.77 -11.37
N HIS A 298 -15.71 -18.05 -10.89
CA HIS A 298 -16.84 -17.14 -10.81
C HIS A 298 -16.53 -15.93 -9.90
N HIS A 299 -17.19 -14.79 -10.14
CA HIS A 299 -17.00 -13.56 -9.36
C HIS A 299 -17.19 -13.75 -7.85
N THR A 300 -18.10 -14.65 -7.44
CA THR A 300 -18.35 -14.97 -6.03
C THR A 300 -17.11 -15.50 -5.30
N GLU A 301 -16.22 -16.22 -5.99
CA GLU A 301 -14.98 -16.72 -5.39
C GLU A 301 -13.97 -15.60 -5.12
N VAL A 302 -13.99 -14.55 -5.94
CA VAL A 302 -13.18 -13.34 -5.70
C VAL A 302 -13.73 -12.58 -4.49
N LEU A 303 -15.06 -12.48 -4.36
CA LEU A 303 -15.69 -11.91 -3.17
C LEU A 303 -15.30 -12.69 -1.92
N HIS A 304 -15.43 -14.01 -1.93
CA HIS A 304 -15.00 -14.85 -0.80
C HIS A 304 -13.52 -14.67 -0.47
N TYR A 305 -12.64 -14.53 -1.47
CA TYR A 305 -11.22 -14.23 -1.25
C TYR A 305 -11.01 -12.88 -0.53
N LEU A 306 -11.76 -11.84 -0.91
CA LEU A 306 -11.67 -10.52 -0.27
C LEU A 306 -12.27 -10.51 1.15
N GLU A 307 -13.32 -11.28 1.39
CA GLU A 307 -13.89 -11.49 2.72
C GLU A 307 -12.93 -12.26 3.63
N ASP A 308 -12.34 -13.36 3.13
CA ASP A 308 -11.29 -14.10 3.83
C ASP A 308 -10.09 -13.20 4.14
N PHE A 309 -9.67 -12.37 3.19
CA PHE A 309 -8.60 -11.38 3.38
C PHE A 309 -8.95 -10.38 4.48
N ALA A 310 -10.14 -9.79 4.43
CA ALA A 310 -10.58 -8.81 5.42
C ALA A 310 -10.65 -9.40 6.83
N ASN A 311 -11.09 -10.65 6.96
CA ASN A 311 -11.14 -11.37 8.24
C ASN A 311 -9.74 -11.78 8.73
N HIS A 312 -8.91 -12.36 7.86
CA HIS A 312 -7.55 -12.80 8.19
C HIS A 312 -6.69 -11.66 8.71
N PHE A 313 -6.84 -10.48 8.11
CA PHE A 313 -6.13 -9.28 8.54
C PHE A 313 -6.95 -8.42 9.51
N GLU A 314 -8.05 -8.90 10.09
CA GLU A 314 -8.83 -8.17 11.12
C GLU A 314 -9.18 -6.73 10.69
N LEU A 315 -9.62 -6.55 9.45
CA LEU A 315 -9.91 -5.22 8.89
C LEU A 315 -11.36 -4.80 9.12
N VAL A 316 -12.26 -5.77 9.33
CA VAL A 316 -13.71 -5.55 9.44
C VAL A 316 -14.05 -4.57 10.57
N GLU A 317 -13.33 -4.63 11.69
CA GLU A 317 -13.51 -3.75 12.85
C GLU A 317 -13.15 -2.27 12.58
N LEU A 318 -12.38 -2.01 11.52
CA LEU A 318 -12.00 -0.66 11.10
C LEU A 318 -13.06 -0.02 10.19
N ILE A 319 -14.04 -0.80 9.73
CA ILE A 319 -15.01 -0.39 8.72
C ILE A 319 -16.27 0.17 9.35
N ARG A 320 -16.63 1.38 8.91
CA ARG A 320 -17.96 1.96 9.07
C ARG A 320 -18.77 1.61 7.83
N PHE A 321 -19.54 0.53 7.90
CA PHE A 321 -20.49 0.14 6.87
C PHE A 321 -21.67 1.11 6.80
N GLU A 322 -22.34 1.10 5.65
CA GLU A 322 -23.47 1.97 5.34
C GLU A 322 -23.16 3.46 5.54
N ALA A 323 -21.88 3.86 5.48
CA ALA A 323 -21.40 5.21 5.67
C ALA A 323 -20.87 5.77 4.35
N GLU A 324 -21.76 6.42 3.60
CA GLU A 324 -21.40 7.06 2.33
C GLU A 324 -20.66 8.37 2.59
N VAL A 325 -19.43 8.48 2.09
CA VAL A 325 -18.69 9.74 2.13
C VAL A 325 -19.26 10.71 1.10
N ILE A 326 -19.72 11.86 1.59
CA ILE A 326 -20.35 12.91 0.77
C ILE A 326 -19.49 14.17 0.64
N TYR A 327 -18.46 14.32 1.47
CA TYR A 327 -17.54 15.45 1.42
C TYR A 327 -16.18 15.08 2.02
N VAL A 328 -15.13 15.55 1.35
CA VAL A 328 -13.73 15.51 1.75
C VAL A 328 -13.12 16.84 1.35
N GLY A 329 -12.55 17.56 2.32
CA GLY A 329 -11.86 18.82 2.07
C GLY A 329 -10.85 19.15 3.16
N LEU A 330 -10.08 20.21 2.97
CA LEU A 330 -9.10 20.66 3.96
C LEU A 330 -9.82 21.23 5.20
N LEU A 331 -9.26 20.98 6.38
CA LEU A 331 -9.75 21.57 7.63
C LEU A 331 -9.50 23.07 7.68
N ASP A 332 -8.29 23.47 7.29
CA ASP A 332 -7.84 24.84 7.12
C ASP A 332 -7.10 24.91 5.77
N GLU A 333 -7.61 25.72 4.85
CA GLU A 333 -7.07 25.84 3.50
C GLU A 333 -5.70 26.56 3.47
N GLU A 334 -5.42 27.42 4.46
CA GLU A 334 -4.16 28.16 4.53
C GLU A 334 -3.06 27.33 5.21
N LEU A 335 -3.42 26.56 6.24
CA LEU A 335 -2.47 25.78 7.04
C LEU A 335 -2.32 24.32 6.59
N ASN A 336 -3.20 23.82 5.71
CA ASN A 336 -3.24 22.43 5.23
C ASN A 336 -3.03 21.42 6.39
N ASN A 337 -3.69 21.66 7.53
CA ASN A 337 -3.38 20.99 8.80
C ASN A 337 -4.23 19.74 9.08
N GLY A 338 -5.16 19.37 8.20
CA GLY A 338 -6.02 18.20 8.37
C GLY A 338 -7.06 18.07 7.27
N TRP A 339 -7.79 16.96 7.29
CA TRP A 339 -8.85 16.63 6.36
C TRP A 339 -10.17 16.45 7.09
N VAL A 340 -11.21 17.13 6.63
CA VAL A 340 -12.57 16.93 7.08
C VAL A 340 -13.22 15.90 6.18
N VAL A 341 -13.68 14.80 6.77
CA VAL A 341 -14.49 13.78 6.09
C VAL A 341 -15.89 13.84 6.66
N LYS A 342 -16.89 14.04 5.78
CA LYS A 342 -18.30 13.93 6.15
C LYS A 342 -18.90 12.69 5.53
N SER A 343 -19.57 11.90 6.36
CA SER A 343 -20.28 10.70 5.92
C SER A 343 -21.75 10.75 6.32
N MET A 344 -22.60 10.15 5.50
CA MET A 344 -24.02 10.03 5.72
C MET A 344 -24.37 8.55 5.83
N LYS A 345 -25.15 8.19 6.85
CA LYS A 345 -25.63 6.82 7.01
C LYS A 345 -26.73 6.51 6.00
N LYS A 346 -26.66 5.35 5.35
CA LYS A 346 -27.66 4.90 4.37
C LYS A 346 -29.06 4.93 4.98
N GLY A 347 -30.00 5.58 4.30
CA GLY A 347 -31.40 5.69 4.71
C GLY A 347 -31.75 6.86 5.64
N GLU A 348 -30.78 7.64 6.13
CA GLU A 348 -31.04 8.83 6.94
C GLU A 348 -31.03 10.11 6.08
N VAL A 349 -32.08 10.93 6.18
CA VAL A 349 -32.23 12.18 5.40
C VAL A 349 -32.18 13.41 6.31
N GLY A 350 -31.34 14.39 5.98
CA GLY A 350 -31.25 15.70 6.64
C GLY A 350 -29.86 16.01 7.21
N ASN A 351 -29.57 17.28 7.51
CA ASN A 351 -28.24 17.70 8.00
C ASN A 351 -27.86 17.09 9.38
N SER A 352 -28.84 16.61 10.15
CA SER A 352 -28.63 16.03 11.48
C SER A 352 -27.98 14.64 11.47
N SER A 353 -27.95 13.94 10.32
CA SER A 353 -27.40 12.59 10.16
C SER A 353 -25.98 12.56 9.58
N VAL A 354 -25.38 13.74 9.31
CA VAL A 354 -24.05 13.84 8.73
C VAL A 354 -23.00 13.78 9.84
N ALA A 355 -22.28 12.65 9.91
CA ALA A 355 -21.11 12.51 10.78
C ALA A 355 -19.93 13.30 10.19
N ARG A 356 -19.19 13.99 11.08
CA ARG A 356 -18.00 14.76 10.72
C ARG A 356 -16.81 14.27 11.52
N ASP A 357 -15.78 13.80 10.83
CA ASP A 357 -14.53 13.36 11.41
C ASP A 357 -13.36 14.16 10.81
N VAL A 358 -12.26 14.26 11.58
CA VAL A 358 -11.02 14.90 11.15
C VAL A 358 -9.91 13.86 11.10
N PHE A 359 -9.11 13.91 10.03
CA PHE A 359 -8.03 12.98 9.74
C PHE A 359 -6.76 13.72 9.35
N ASP A 360 -5.61 13.09 9.56
CA ASP A 360 -4.32 13.60 9.12
C ASP A 360 -4.10 13.38 7.63
N ALA A 361 -4.64 12.28 7.09
CA ALA A 361 -4.55 11.92 5.68
C ALA A 361 -5.80 11.18 5.18
N VAL A 362 -6.00 11.20 3.87
CA VAL A 362 -7.09 10.52 3.16
C VAL A 362 -6.52 9.68 2.02
N VAL A 363 -6.98 8.43 1.92
CA VAL A 363 -6.69 7.51 0.81
C VAL A 363 -8.00 7.20 0.09
N VAL A 364 -8.10 7.61 -1.17
CA VAL A 364 -9.30 7.42 -2.01
C VAL A 364 -9.21 6.08 -2.73
N CYS A 365 -10.16 5.17 -2.44
CA CYS A 365 -10.20 3.78 -2.92
C CYS A 365 -11.58 3.41 -3.52
N THR A 366 -12.29 4.39 -4.09
CA THR A 366 -13.71 4.25 -4.50
C THR A 366 -13.94 3.48 -5.80
N GLY A 367 -12.88 3.04 -6.48
CA GLY A 367 -12.97 2.41 -7.80
C GLY A 367 -13.39 3.39 -8.91
N HIS A 368 -13.49 2.87 -10.14
CA HIS A 368 -13.78 3.67 -11.34
C HIS A 368 -14.65 2.92 -12.37
N LEU A 369 -15.36 1.87 -11.95
CA LEU A 369 -16.17 1.00 -12.81
C LEU A 369 -17.67 1.12 -12.55
N THR A 370 -18.15 2.29 -12.13
CA THR A 370 -19.57 2.54 -11.79
C THR A 370 -20.21 3.58 -12.72
N HIS A 371 -19.53 4.71 -12.98
CA HIS A 371 -20.12 5.80 -13.75
C HIS A 371 -19.98 5.57 -15.26
N PRO A 372 -21.09 5.39 -16.01
CA PRO A 372 -21.03 5.04 -17.43
C PRO A 372 -20.34 6.08 -18.31
N ASN A 373 -19.66 5.59 -19.35
CA ASN A 373 -19.28 6.42 -20.49
C ASN A 373 -20.16 6.03 -21.68
N ILE A 374 -20.97 6.96 -22.21
CA ILE A 374 -21.97 6.68 -23.26
C ILE A 374 -21.44 7.15 -24.62
N ALA A 375 -21.64 6.35 -25.65
CA ALA A 375 -21.31 6.76 -27.02
C ALA A 375 -22.32 7.76 -27.57
N GLU A 376 -21.83 8.76 -28.27
CA GLU A 376 -22.66 9.65 -29.08
C GLU A 376 -23.09 8.93 -30.36
N ILE A 377 -24.40 8.91 -30.63
CA ILE A 377 -24.99 8.27 -31.80
C ILE A 377 -25.86 9.31 -32.52
N PRO A 378 -25.52 9.72 -33.75
CA PRO A 378 -26.37 10.63 -34.51
C PRO A 378 -27.77 10.04 -34.77
N GLY A 379 -28.83 10.84 -34.57
CA GLY A 379 -30.22 10.41 -34.78
C GLY A 379 -30.85 9.63 -33.63
N ILE A 380 -30.10 9.37 -32.56
CA ILE A 380 -30.54 8.49 -31.47
C ILE A 380 -31.79 8.97 -30.73
N ASP A 381 -32.02 10.28 -30.64
CA ASP A 381 -33.19 10.85 -29.96
C ASP A 381 -34.52 10.47 -30.62
N ALA A 382 -34.48 10.17 -31.93
CA ALA A 382 -35.64 9.80 -32.72
C ALA A 382 -35.75 8.27 -32.91
N TRP A 383 -34.72 7.51 -32.55
CA TRP A 383 -34.70 6.05 -32.68
C TRP A 383 -35.58 5.39 -31.59
N PRO A 384 -36.51 4.48 -31.95
CA PRO A 384 -37.58 4.04 -31.05
C PRO A 384 -37.21 2.89 -30.10
N GLY A 385 -36.03 2.30 -30.24
CA GLY A 385 -35.64 1.11 -29.47
C GLY A 385 -35.15 1.44 -28.05
N LYS A 386 -34.66 0.41 -27.35
CA LYS A 386 -34.17 0.56 -25.96
C LYS A 386 -32.66 0.75 -25.93
N GLN A 387 -32.18 1.54 -24.97
CA GLN A 387 -30.75 1.67 -24.71
C GLN A 387 -30.44 1.33 -23.26
N LEU A 388 -29.27 0.73 -23.05
CA LEU A 388 -28.66 0.61 -21.72
C LEU A 388 -27.14 0.65 -21.81
N HIS A 389 -26.48 0.96 -20.71
CA HIS A 389 -25.03 0.75 -20.55
C HIS A 389 -24.74 -0.63 -19.96
N CYS A 390 -23.58 -1.20 -20.26
CA CYS A 390 -23.15 -2.50 -19.72
C CYS A 390 -23.07 -2.53 -18.19
N HIS A 391 -22.97 -1.37 -17.54
CA HIS A 391 -23.12 -1.22 -16.10
C HIS A 391 -24.42 -1.85 -15.57
N ASN A 392 -25.50 -1.74 -16.34
CA ASN A 392 -26.85 -2.22 -15.99
C ASN A 392 -27.19 -3.58 -16.62
N TYR A 393 -26.21 -4.24 -17.25
CA TYR A 393 -26.40 -5.62 -17.72
C TYR A 393 -26.24 -6.61 -16.56
N ARG A 394 -27.13 -7.62 -16.50
CA ARG A 394 -27.12 -8.64 -15.42
C ARG A 394 -27.23 -10.06 -15.92
N VAL A 395 -28.14 -10.31 -16.86
CA VAL A 395 -28.47 -11.63 -17.37
C VAL A 395 -28.94 -11.52 -18.83
N PRO A 396 -28.84 -12.58 -19.65
CA PRO A 396 -29.14 -12.50 -21.08
C PRO A 396 -30.64 -12.60 -21.42
N GLU A 397 -31.47 -13.23 -20.58
CA GLU A 397 -32.87 -13.55 -20.90
C GLU A 397 -33.73 -12.36 -21.37
N PRO A 398 -33.57 -11.13 -20.84
CA PRO A 398 -34.28 -9.95 -21.34
C PRO A 398 -34.05 -9.62 -22.82
N PHE A 399 -33.02 -10.19 -23.45
CA PHE A 399 -32.66 -10.01 -24.86
C PHE A 399 -33.18 -11.13 -25.77
N SER A 400 -33.94 -12.10 -25.22
CA SER A 400 -34.46 -13.24 -25.97
C SER A 400 -35.23 -12.82 -27.22
N GLY A 401 -34.82 -13.35 -28.38
CA GLY A 401 -35.46 -13.09 -29.67
C GLY A 401 -35.27 -11.68 -30.25
N GLN A 402 -34.45 -10.83 -29.64
CA GLN A 402 -34.20 -9.46 -30.10
C GLN A 402 -32.97 -9.38 -31.01
N VAL A 403 -32.91 -8.31 -31.82
CA VAL A 403 -31.70 -7.88 -32.53
C VAL A 403 -30.97 -6.85 -31.69
N VAL A 404 -29.78 -7.20 -31.21
CA VAL A 404 -29.03 -6.42 -30.22
C VAL A 404 -27.77 -5.84 -30.83
N LEU A 405 -27.56 -4.53 -30.67
CA LEU A 405 -26.33 -3.84 -31.03
C LEU A 405 -25.47 -3.59 -29.78
N ILE A 406 -24.26 -4.13 -29.74
CA ILE A 406 -23.24 -3.86 -28.74
C ILE A 406 -22.26 -2.82 -29.30
N ILE A 407 -22.05 -1.72 -28.59
CA ILE A 407 -21.06 -0.69 -28.95
C ILE A 407 -19.82 -0.85 -28.07
N GLY A 408 -18.70 -1.29 -28.65
CA GLY A 408 -17.45 -1.51 -27.93
C GLY A 408 -16.68 -2.74 -28.43
N ASN A 409 -15.39 -2.82 -28.08
CA ASN A 409 -14.51 -3.94 -28.48
C ASN A 409 -13.47 -4.27 -27.40
N SER A 410 -13.90 -4.24 -26.14
CA SER A 410 -13.07 -4.62 -24.98
C SER A 410 -13.75 -5.73 -24.17
N TYR A 411 -13.27 -6.02 -22.97
CA TYR A 411 -13.69 -7.17 -22.15
C TYR A 411 -15.21 -7.26 -21.97
N SER A 412 -15.88 -6.17 -21.57
CA SER A 412 -17.34 -6.17 -21.39
C SER A 412 -18.09 -6.45 -22.69
N ALA A 413 -17.69 -5.81 -23.81
CA ALA A 413 -18.34 -6.04 -25.10
C ALA A 413 -18.19 -7.49 -25.54
N GLU A 414 -17.02 -8.08 -25.32
CA GLU A 414 -16.73 -9.46 -25.67
C GLU A 414 -17.56 -10.44 -24.84
N ASP A 415 -17.49 -10.41 -23.52
CA ASP A 415 -18.23 -11.38 -22.70
C ASP A 415 -19.75 -11.20 -22.83
N ILE A 416 -20.26 -9.96 -22.82
CA ILE A 416 -21.71 -9.71 -22.89
C ILE A 416 -22.29 -10.09 -24.26
N SER A 417 -21.57 -9.82 -25.36
CA SER A 417 -22.05 -10.22 -26.69
C SER A 417 -22.20 -11.74 -26.82
N LYS A 418 -21.29 -12.51 -26.21
CA LYS A 418 -21.33 -13.98 -26.18
C LYS A 418 -22.49 -14.51 -25.34
N GLU A 419 -22.74 -13.88 -24.20
CA GLU A 419 -23.81 -14.33 -23.32
C GLU A 419 -25.18 -14.02 -23.94
N ILE A 420 -25.36 -12.81 -24.47
CA ILE A 420 -26.59 -12.40 -25.15
C ILE A 420 -26.85 -13.26 -26.40
N SER A 421 -25.81 -13.66 -27.14
CA SER A 421 -26.00 -14.45 -28.37
C SER A 421 -26.62 -15.83 -28.12
N THR A 422 -26.61 -16.33 -26.88
CA THR A 422 -27.26 -17.59 -26.52
C THR A 422 -28.79 -17.53 -26.54
N VAL A 423 -29.38 -16.33 -26.48
CA VAL A 423 -30.85 -16.12 -26.45
C VAL A 423 -31.35 -15.12 -27.49
N ALA A 424 -30.51 -14.18 -27.92
CA ALA A 424 -30.86 -13.16 -28.91
C ALA A 424 -31.03 -13.76 -30.31
N LYS A 425 -31.84 -13.10 -31.14
CA LYS A 425 -32.00 -13.47 -32.55
C LYS A 425 -30.72 -13.19 -33.31
N GLU A 426 -30.19 -11.97 -33.18
CA GLU A 426 -28.98 -11.50 -33.83
C GLU A 426 -28.21 -10.56 -32.89
N VAL A 427 -26.88 -10.64 -32.88
CA VAL A 427 -26.01 -9.73 -32.12
C VAL A 427 -25.05 -9.03 -33.09
N HIS A 428 -25.03 -7.70 -33.04
CA HIS A 428 -24.19 -6.86 -33.88
C HIS A 428 -23.20 -6.14 -32.98
N VAL A 429 -21.91 -6.21 -33.28
CA VAL A 429 -20.87 -5.56 -32.48
C VAL A 429 -20.21 -4.46 -33.31
N ALA A 430 -20.36 -3.20 -32.90
CA ALA A 430 -19.79 -2.05 -33.56
C ALA A 430 -18.57 -1.51 -32.81
N SER A 431 -17.49 -1.24 -33.55
CA SER A 431 -16.29 -0.67 -32.94
C SER A 431 -15.40 0.14 -33.90
N LYS A 432 -14.51 0.96 -33.33
CA LYS A 432 -13.54 1.78 -34.08
C LYS A 432 -12.49 0.94 -34.81
N SER A 433 -12.23 -0.28 -34.33
CA SER A 433 -11.25 -1.21 -34.89
C SER A 433 -11.94 -2.54 -35.13
N THR A 434 -12.40 -2.77 -36.36
CA THR A 434 -13.00 -4.04 -36.75
C THR A 434 -11.93 -5.13 -36.75
N THR A 435 -12.16 -6.15 -35.94
CA THR A 435 -11.41 -7.40 -36.00
C THR A 435 -12.45 -8.46 -36.32
N GLU A 436 -12.38 -9.06 -37.51
CA GLU A 436 -13.24 -10.19 -37.85
C GLU A 436 -13.03 -11.29 -36.81
N ARG A 437 -14.12 -11.76 -36.22
CA ARG A 437 -14.09 -12.89 -35.28
C ARG A 437 -14.92 -14.01 -35.88
N PHE A 438 -14.35 -15.20 -35.88
CA PHE A 438 -14.98 -16.42 -36.39
C PHE A 438 -15.48 -17.26 -35.21
N GLY A 439 -16.60 -17.97 -35.38
CA GLY A 439 -17.06 -18.97 -34.40
C GLY A 439 -18.45 -18.75 -33.81
N TYR A 440 -19.23 -17.77 -34.27
CA TYR A 440 -20.64 -17.62 -33.89
C TYR A 440 -21.54 -17.59 -35.11
N ASP A 441 -22.67 -18.29 -35.00
CA ASP A 441 -23.66 -18.35 -36.08
C ASP A 441 -24.54 -17.08 -36.13
N ASN A 442 -24.60 -16.30 -35.04
CA ASN A 442 -25.47 -15.13 -34.90
C ASN A 442 -24.78 -13.86 -34.34
N ILE A 443 -23.45 -13.74 -34.47
CA ILE A 443 -22.73 -12.50 -34.13
C ILE A 443 -22.06 -11.89 -35.38
N TRP A 444 -22.34 -10.63 -35.66
CA TRP A 444 -21.76 -9.88 -36.78
C TRP A 444 -20.97 -8.66 -36.31
N PHE A 445 -19.82 -8.40 -36.93
CA PHE A 445 -18.96 -7.27 -36.60
C PHE A 445 -19.11 -6.15 -37.62
N HIS A 446 -19.26 -4.94 -37.12
CA HIS A 446 -19.47 -3.74 -37.91
C HIS A 446 -18.44 -2.67 -37.54
N SER A 447 -18.21 -1.79 -38.49
CA SER A 447 -17.58 -0.49 -38.23
C SER A 447 -18.44 0.38 -37.31
N MET A 448 -17.97 1.59 -37.02
CA MET A 448 -18.69 2.51 -36.15
C MET A 448 -20.10 2.82 -36.65
N VAL A 449 -21.05 2.94 -35.71
CA VAL A 449 -22.39 3.44 -35.96
C VAL A 449 -22.29 4.83 -36.60
N LYS A 450 -22.97 5.01 -37.73
CA LYS A 450 -23.03 6.26 -38.47
C LYS A 450 -24.29 7.05 -38.12
N HIS A 451 -25.44 6.38 -38.02
CA HIS A 451 -26.73 7.00 -37.70
C HIS A 451 -27.75 5.97 -37.21
N ALA A 452 -28.68 6.38 -36.35
CA ALA A 452 -29.86 5.61 -35.95
C ALA A 452 -31.13 6.31 -36.48
N HIS A 453 -32.02 5.58 -37.14
CA HIS A 453 -33.20 6.12 -37.80
C HIS A 453 -34.50 5.91 -36.99
N GLU A 454 -35.49 6.76 -37.26
CA GLU A 454 -36.84 6.70 -36.66
C GLU A 454 -37.59 5.38 -36.90
N ASP A 455 -37.23 4.63 -37.94
CA ASP A 455 -37.83 3.33 -38.25
C ASP A 455 -37.21 2.15 -37.48
N GLY A 456 -36.24 2.41 -36.60
CA GLY A 456 -35.51 1.40 -35.83
C GLY A 456 -34.21 0.92 -36.48
N THR A 457 -33.92 1.31 -37.73
CA THR A 457 -32.71 0.89 -38.44
C THR A 457 -31.48 1.66 -37.96
N VAL A 458 -30.37 0.94 -37.75
CA VAL A 458 -29.05 1.51 -37.50
C VAL A 458 -28.16 1.31 -38.73
N VAL A 459 -27.51 2.39 -39.16
CA VAL A 459 -26.58 2.42 -40.28
C VAL A 459 -25.16 2.49 -39.75
N PHE A 460 -24.29 1.64 -40.28
CA PHE A 460 -22.87 1.62 -39.93
C PHE A 460 -22.02 2.29 -41.01
N SER A 461 -20.76 2.58 -40.68
CA SER A 461 -19.84 3.30 -41.57
C SER A 461 -19.42 2.49 -42.80
N ASP A 462 -19.51 1.16 -42.72
CA ASP A 462 -19.31 0.21 -43.82
C ASP A 462 -20.53 0.13 -44.77
N GLY A 463 -21.60 0.84 -44.46
CA GLY A 463 -22.81 0.90 -45.27
C GLY A 463 -23.82 -0.20 -44.97
N SER A 464 -23.56 -1.10 -44.02
CA SER A 464 -24.57 -2.04 -43.54
C SER A 464 -25.73 -1.34 -42.83
N LEU A 465 -26.92 -1.91 -42.95
CA LEU A 465 -28.16 -1.43 -42.34
C LEU A 465 -28.80 -2.59 -41.59
N VAL A 466 -29.10 -2.39 -40.31
CA VAL A 466 -29.64 -3.44 -39.45
C VAL A 466 -30.82 -2.88 -38.66
N PRO A 467 -32.00 -3.52 -38.67
CA PRO A 467 -33.08 -3.17 -37.75
C PRO A 467 -32.70 -3.64 -36.34
N VAL A 468 -32.52 -2.71 -35.40
CA VAL A 468 -32.04 -3.00 -34.04
C VAL A 468 -33.16 -2.74 -33.04
N ASP A 469 -33.35 -3.66 -32.10
CA ASP A 469 -34.32 -3.52 -31.00
C ASP A 469 -33.69 -2.85 -29.77
N VAL A 470 -32.43 -3.22 -29.47
CA VAL A 470 -31.71 -2.77 -28.27
C VAL A 470 -30.27 -2.41 -28.56
N ILE A 471 -29.81 -1.29 -27.99
CA ILE A 471 -28.41 -0.86 -28.01
C ILE A 471 -27.83 -1.01 -26.60
N VAL A 472 -26.73 -1.76 -26.48
CA VAL A 472 -25.93 -1.90 -25.26
C VAL A 472 -24.61 -1.17 -25.43
N HIS A 473 -24.42 -0.10 -24.65
CA HIS A 473 -23.19 0.67 -24.60
C HIS A 473 -22.16 -0.06 -23.74
N CYS A 474 -21.14 -0.66 -24.36
CA CYS A 474 -19.99 -1.29 -23.71
C CYS A 474 -18.75 -0.40 -23.83
N THR A 475 -18.94 0.89 -23.53
CA THR A 475 -18.03 2.01 -23.86
C THR A 475 -17.20 2.50 -22.68
N GLY A 476 -17.18 1.72 -21.60
CA GLY A 476 -16.33 1.94 -20.43
C GLY A 476 -16.95 2.89 -19.42
N TYR A 477 -16.11 3.49 -18.59
CA TYR A 477 -16.55 4.24 -17.42
C TYR A 477 -15.80 5.57 -17.30
N LYS A 478 -16.29 6.43 -16.42
CA LYS A 478 -15.67 7.72 -16.08
C LYS A 478 -15.15 7.71 -14.64
N TYR A 479 -14.05 8.42 -14.41
CA TYR A 479 -13.66 8.78 -13.04
C TYR A 479 -14.63 9.84 -12.52
N TYR A 480 -15.08 9.67 -11.27
CA TYR A 480 -16.04 10.58 -10.67
C TYR A 480 -15.87 10.58 -9.14
N PHE A 481 -15.54 11.75 -8.59
CA PHE A 481 -15.25 11.95 -7.17
C PHE A 481 -16.05 13.13 -6.62
N PRO A 482 -17.40 13.03 -6.56
CA PRO A 482 -18.28 14.17 -6.25
C PRO A 482 -18.12 14.68 -4.82
N PHE A 483 -17.54 13.87 -3.94
CA PHE A 483 -17.29 14.22 -2.55
C PHE A 483 -16.01 15.04 -2.37
N LEU A 484 -15.13 15.14 -3.37
CA LEU A 484 -13.79 15.69 -3.18
C LEU A 484 -13.75 17.19 -3.51
N GLU A 485 -13.72 18.03 -2.47
CA GLU A 485 -13.74 19.48 -2.54
C GLU A 485 -12.36 20.05 -2.17
N ILE A 486 -11.50 20.18 -3.18
CA ILE A 486 -10.08 20.55 -3.03
C ILE A 486 -9.65 21.65 -4.01
N ASN A 487 -10.51 22.66 -4.22
CA ASN A 487 -10.21 23.86 -5.02
C ASN A 487 -9.60 23.56 -6.41
N ASN A 488 -10.05 22.48 -7.06
CA ASN A 488 -9.55 21.99 -8.35
C ASN A 488 -8.05 21.63 -8.39
N THR A 489 -7.42 21.36 -7.23
CA THR A 489 -6.03 20.85 -7.20
C THR A 489 -5.91 19.48 -7.87
N VAL A 490 -6.98 18.68 -7.86
CA VAL A 490 -7.13 17.50 -8.72
C VAL A 490 -8.39 17.67 -9.56
N THR A 491 -8.28 17.38 -10.85
CA THR A 491 -9.38 17.46 -11.80
C THR A 491 -9.52 16.15 -12.57
N VAL A 492 -10.70 15.95 -13.14
CA VAL A 492 -10.95 14.88 -14.12
C VAL A 492 -11.26 15.56 -15.46
N ASP A 493 -10.33 15.44 -16.41
CA ASP A 493 -10.46 16.02 -17.77
C ASP A 493 -10.25 14.91 -18.81
N ASP A 494 -11.27 14.59 -19.60
CA ASP A 494 -11.28 13.44 -20.54
C ASP A 494 -10.68 12.17 -19.90
N ASN A 495 -11.22 11.74 -18.76
CA ASN A 495 -10.74 10.59 -17.98
C ASN A 495 -9.26 10.61 -17.55
N ARG A 496 -8.60 11.77 -17.59
CA ARG A 496 -7.34 12.01 -16.88
C ARG A 496 -7.65 12.57 -15.50
N VAL A 497 -7.32 11.81 -14.46
CA VAL A 497 -7.30 12.29 -13.07
C VAL A 497 -5.93 12.92 -12.82
N GLY A 498 -5.87 14.20 -12.51
CA GLY A 498 -4.58 14.83 -12.33
C GLY A 498 -4.56 16.29 -11.90
N PRO A 499 -3.34 16.80 -11.64
CA PRO A 499 -2.05 16.11 -11.75
C PRO A 499 -1.83 15.04 -10.64
N LEU A 500 -1.32 13.86 -11.02
CA LEU A 500 -0.99 12.76 -10.09
C LEU A 500 0.42 12.22 -10.34
N TYR A 501 1.33 12.42 -9.40
CA TYR A 501 2.64 11.77 -9.38
C TYR A 501 2.47 10.26 -9.25
N LYS A 502 2.98 9.55 -10.26
CA LYS A 502 2.93 8.08 -10.37
C LYS A 502 1.52 7.50 -10.20
N HIS A 503 0.50 8.26 -10.63
CA HIS A 503 -0.92 7.93 -10.52
C HIS A 503 -1.48 7.81 -9.09
N ILE A 504 -0.73 8.23 -8.06
CA ILE A 504 -1.09 8.05 -6.65
C ILE A 504 -1.21 9.40 -5.92
N PHE A 505 -0.21 10.26 -6.02
CA PHE A 505 -0.12 11.47 -5.19
C PHE A 505 -0.38 12.75 -5.98
N PRO A 506 -1.35 13.59 -5.59
CA PRO A 506 -1.43 14.98 -6.07
C PRO A 506 -0.25 15.78 -5.50
N PRO A 507 0.65 16.34 -6.33
CA PRO A 507 1.89 16.94 -5.82
C PRO A 507 1.71 17.97 -4.70
N MET A 508 0.70 18.84 -4.81
CA MET A 508 0.42 19.92 -3.85
C MET A 508 -0.22 19.44 -2.52
N LEU A 509 -0.79 18.23 -2.51
CA LEU A 509 -1.49 17.68 -1.35
C LEU A 509 -0.79 16.43 -0.79
N ALA A 510 0.32 16.04 -1.39
CA ALA A 510 1.10 14.90 -0.98
C ALA A 510 1.82 15.16 0.36
N PRO A 511 1.97 14.14 1.22
CA PRO A 511 1.42 12.78 1.08
C PRO A 511 0.00 12.64 1.66
N ARG A 512 -0.61 13.74 2.13
CA ARG A 512 -1.83 13.72 2.95
C ARG A 512 -3.10 13.37 2.16
N LEU A 513 -3.08 13.52 0.84
CA LEU A 513 -4.09 12.93 -0.06
C LEU A 513 -3.40 11.95 -1.01
N SER A 514 -3.99 10.78 -1.20
CA SER A 514 -3.52 9.79 -2.17
C SER A 514 -4.68 8.99 -2.76
N PHE A 515 -4.44 8.39 -3.92
CA PHE A 515 -5.42 7.56 -4.63
C PHE A 515 -4.85 6.17 -4.86
N ILE A 516 -5.64 5.13 -4.56
CA ILE A 516 -5.33 3.75 -4.91
C ILE A 516 -6.38 3.24 -5.87
N GLY A 517 -5.91 2.67 -6.98
CA GLY A 517 -6.77 2.08 -8.00
C GLY A 517 -7.24 3.02 -9.10
N ILE A 518 -6.46 4.06 -9.40
CA ILE A 518 -6.62 4.86 -10.63
C ILE A 518 -6.18 4.08 -11.88
N PRO A 519 -5.02 3.38 -11.92
CA PRO A 519 -4.60 2.73 -13.15
C PRO A 519 -5.54 1.61 -13.64
N PHE A 520 -5.63 1.45 -14.96
CA PHE A 520 -6.44 0.41 -15.61
C PHE A 520 -5.66 -0.35 -16.69
N VAL A 521 -6.18 -1.52 -17.11
CA VAL A 521 -5.45 -2.52 -17.91
C VAL A 521 -4.14 -2.93 -17.21
N ALA A 522 -4.26 -3.47 -16.00
CA ALA A 522 -3.15 -3.94 -15.17
C ALA A 522 -3.60 -5.04 -14.21
N LEU A 523 -2.66 -5.73 -13.56
CA LEU A 523 -2.91 -6.59 -12.40
C LEU A 523 -3.36 -5.73 -11.20
N ALA A 524 -4.67 -5.49 -11.13
CA ALA A 524 -5.29 -4.54 -10.20
C ALA A 524 -4.82 -4.72 -8.75
N PHE A 525 -4.99 -5.91 -8.18
CA PHE A 525 -4.70 -6.17 -6.76
C PHE A 525 -3.21 -5.94 -6.42
N LEU A 526 -2.31 -6.32 -7.34
CA LEU A 526 -0.87 -6.09 -7.16
C LEU A 526 -0.53 -4.60 -7.17
N ILE A 527 -1.04 -3.83 -8.14
CA ILE A 527 -0.83 -2.38 -8.19
C ILE A 527 -1.40 -1.71 -6.94
N TYR A 528 -2.56 -2.19 -6.44
CA TYR A 528 -3.15 -1.67 -5.22
C TYR A 528 -2.26 -1.95 -4.01
N GLU A 529 -1.72 -3.16 -3.90
CA GLU A 529 -0.82 -3.56 -2.81
C GLU A 529 0.47 -2.73 -2.80
N LEU A 530 1.16 -2.63 -3.95
CA LEU A 530 2.42 -1.90 -4.05
C LEU A 530 2.22 -0.40 -3.81
N GLY A 531 1.17 0.19 -4.38
CA GLY A 531 0.81 1.58 -4.13
C GLY A 531 0.47 1.83 -2.66
N SER A 532 -0.24 0.90 -2.02
CA SER A 532 -0.61 0.99 -0.60
C SER A 532 0.59 0.89 0.33
N LYS A 533 1.54 -0.01 0.05
CA LYS A 533 2.82 -0.11 0.77
C LYS A 533 3.61 1.19 0.69
N TRP A 534 3.62 1.81 -0.48
CA TRP A 534 4.31 3.07 -0.69
C TRP A 534 3.63 4.23 0.06
N VAL A 535 2.30 4.35 -0.06
CA VAL A 535 1.52 5.36 0.69
C VAL A 535 1.72 5.23 2.19
N ALA A 536 1.62 4.02 2.73
CA ALA A 536 1.81 3.78 4.16
C ALA A 536 3.24 4.10 4.61
N GLY A 537 4.26 3.65 3.87
CA GLY A 537 5.66 3.96 4.19
C GLY A 537 5.99 5.45 4.09
N VAL A 538 5.35 6.18 3.19
CA VAL A 538 5.52 7.65 3.10
C VAL A 538 4.82 8.34 4.27
N LEU A 539 3.61 7.93 4.64
CA LEU A 539 2.88 8.51 5.77
C LEU A 539 3.55 8.25 7.12
N SER A 540 4.27 7.13 7.27
CA SER A 540 5.06 6.79 8.46
C SER A 540 6.43 7.48 8.52
N GLY A 541 6.82 8.22 7.48
CA GLY A 541 8.15 8.82 7.37
C GLY A 541 9.27 7.82 7.06
N ARG A 542 8.95 6.53 6.87
CA ARG A 542 9.91 5.49 6.48
C ARG A 542 10.42 5.68 5.05
N LEU A 543 9.59 6.21 4.17
CA LEU A 543 9.89 6.51 2.78
C LEU A 543 9.72 8.02 2.53
N SER A 544 10.55 8.59 1.67
CA SER A 544 10.47 10.02 1.31
C SER A 544 9.87 10.18 -0.07
N LEU A 545 9.08 11.25 -0.25
CA LEU A 545 8.72 11.73 -1.58
C LEU A 545 9.72 12.77 -2.09
N PRO A 546 9.88 12.90 -3.41
CA PRO A 546 10.50 14.09 -3.99
C PRO A 546 9.75 15.37 -3.59
N SER A 547 10.40 16.53 -3.75
CA SER A 547 9.72 17.81 -3.53
C SER A 547 8.52 17.98 -4.47
N GLU A 548 7.56 18.82 -4.08
CA GLU A 548 6.39 19.16 -4.90
C GLU A 548 6.78 19.55 -6.33
N GLY A 549 7.76 20.44 -6.49
CA GLY A 549 8.23 20.87 -7.80
C GLY A 549 8.84 19.74 -8.64
N GLN A 550 9.51 18.78 -8.00
CA GLN A 550 10.08 17.63 -8.69
C GLN A 550 8.99 16.63 -9.11
N MET A 551 7.98 16.39 -8.26
CA MET A 551 6.80 15.60 -8.60
C MET A 551 6.00 16.23 -9.74
N MET A 552 5.79 17.55 -9.71
CA MET A 552 5.08 18.26 -10.77
C MET A 552 5.83 18.20 -12.10
N LYS A 553 7.17 18.31 -12.06
CA LYS A 553 8.01 18.15 -13.25
C LYS A 553 7.89 16.73 -13.84
N ASP A 554 7.90 15.69 -13.01
CA ASP A 554 7.71 14.30 -13.46
C ASP A 554 6.35 14.11 -14.13
N VAL A 555 5.27 14.63 -13.54
CA VAL A 555 3.92 14.61 -14.13
C VAL A 555 3.89 15.33 -15.48
N GLY A 556 4.49 16.52 -15.56
CA GLY A 556 4.58 17.29 -16.80
C GLY A 556 5.35 16.56 -17.89
N SER A 557 6.51 15.97 -17.55
CA SER A 557 7.29 15.14 -18.47
C SER A 557 6.49 13.94 -18.98
N PHE A 558 5.78 13.24 -18.08
CA PHE A 558 4.91 12.14 -18.46
C PHE A 558 3.79 12.57 -19.42
N TYR A 559 3.15 13.73 -19.20
CA TYR A 559 2.12 14.23 -20.12
C TYR A 559 2.69 14.59 -21.49
N LEU A 560 3.88 15.20 -21.54
CA LEU A 560 4.57 15.50 -22.80
C LEU A 560 4.96 14.22 -23.56
N GLU A 561 5.35 13.15 -22.86
CA GLU A 561 5.60 11.85 -23.48
C GLU A 561 4.34 11.25 -24.13
N LEU A 562 3.19 11.34 -23.44
CA LEU A 562 1.92 10.88 -23.98
C LEU A 562 1.51 11.70 -25.22
N GLU A 563 1.67 13.02 -25.16
CA GLU A 563 1.37 13.92 -26.28
C GLU A 563 2.29 13.65 -27.48
N ALA A 564 3.60 13.47 -27.25
CA ALA A 564 4.56 13.11 -28.29
C ALA A 564 4.27 11.75 -28.95
N ALA A 565 3.71 10.81 -28.17
CA ALA A 565 3.26 9.51 -28.66
C ALA A 565 1.83 9.52 -29.24
N ALA A 566 1.18 10.70 -29.32
CA ALA A 566 -0.21 10.87 -29.74
C ALA A 566 -1.21 10.00 -28.97
N VAL A 567 -0.95 9.76 -27.68
CA VAL A 567 -1.83 9.02 -26.77
C VAL A 567 -2.90 9.97 -26.21
N PRO A 568 -4.20 9.72 -26.46
CA PRO A 568 -5.29 10.53 -25.91
C PRO A 568 -5.29 10.64 -24.38
N LYS A 569 -5.85 11.73 -23.85
CA LYS A 569 -5.91 12.01 -22.39
C LYS A 569 -6.60 10.87 -21.62
N HIS A 570 -7.69 10.31 -22.13
CA HIS A 570 -8.38 9.19 -21.47
C HIS A 570 -7.56 7.89 -21.33
N TYR A 571 -6.39 7.79 -21.96
CA TYR A 571 -5.44 6.69 -21.75
C TYR A 571 -4.28 7.01 -20.80
N THR A 572 -4.31 8.17 -20.13
CA THR A 572 -3.23 8.61 -19.21
C THR A 572 -2.93 7.58 -18.11
N HIS A 573 -3.95 6.88 -17.63
CA HIS A 573 -3.83 5.89 -16.55
C HIS A 573 -3.81 4.43 -17.06
N ARG A 574 -3.68 4.23 -18.38
CA ARG A 574 -3.59 2.88 -18.96
C ARG A 574 -2.15 2.37 -18.85
N LEU A 575 -1.91 1.36 -18.02
CA LEU A 575 -0.56 0.79 -17.87
C LEU A 575 -0.23 -0.22 -18.97
N ALA A 576 -1.15 -1.16 -19.26
CA ALA A 576 -0.93 -2.22 -20.24
C ALA A 576 0.44 -2.92 -20.03
N GLN A 577 1.34 -2.90 -21.02
CA GLN A 577 2.67 -3.52 -20.88
C GLN A 577 3.58 -2.79 -19.88
N LYS A 578 3.37 -1.48 -19.66
CA LYS A 578 4.15 -0.68 -18.70
C LYS A 578 3.85 -1.06 -17.24
N GLN A 579 2.86 -1.92 -16.98
CA GLN A 579 2.51 -2.32 -15.62
C GLN A 579 3.66 -3.04 -14.90
N PHE A 580 4.51 -3.79 -15.63
CA PHE A 580 5.63 -4.50 -15.03
C PHE A 580 6.71 -3.53 -14.58
N ASP A 581 7.12 -2.61 -15.46
CA ASP A 581 8.09 -1.57 -15.12
C ASP A 581 7.60 -0.69 -13.97
N HIS A 582 6.30 -0.34 -13.97
CA HIS A 582 5.69 0.42 -12.89
C HIS A 582 5.66 -0.35 -11.56
N SER A 583 5.35 -1.66 -11.60
CA SER A 583 5.34 -2.52 -10.41
C SER A 583 6.75 -2.72 -9.86
N ASP A 584 7.73 -2.98 -10.73
CA ASP A 584 9.13 -3.16 -10.33
C ASP A 584 9.72 -1.84 -9.80
N TRP A 585 9.33 -0.68 -10.36
CA TRP A 585 9.68 0.63 -9.82
C TRP A 585 9.09 0.83 -8.42
N LEU A 586 7.78 0.59 -8.22
CA LEU A 586 7.17 0.67 -6.89
C LEU A 586 7.84 -0.28 -5.89
N ALA A 587 8.14 -1.51 -6.30
CA ALA A 587 8.84 -2.50 -5.47
C ALA A 587 10.22 -2.01 -5.03
N ALA A 588 10.97 -1.36 -5.92
CA ALA A 588 12.26 -0.76 -5.60
C ALA A 588 12.12 0.39 -4.60
N GLU A 589 11.15 1.30 -4.80
CA GLU A 589 10.90 2.43 -3.89
C GLU A 589 10.52 1.99 -2.48
N ILE A 590 9.75 0.92 -2.34
CA ILE A 590 9.36 0.37 -1.02
C ILE A 590 10.40 -0.57 -0.42
N GLY A 591 11.45 -0.93 -1.16
CA GLY A 591 12.52 -1.81 -0.72
C GLY A 591 12.14 -3.30 -0.65
N CYS A 592 11.24 -3.78 -1.52
CA CYS A 592 10.88 -5.20 -1.62
C CYS A 592 11.37 -5.83 -2.93
N GLN A 593 11.23 -7.17 -3.03
CA GLN A 593 11.59 -7.88 -4.26
C GLN A 593 10.72 -7.42 -5.44
N PRO A 594 11.28 -7.37 -6.67
CA PRO A 594 10.51 -7.17 -7.89
C PRO A 594 9.37 -8.18 -8.04
N LEU A 595 8.51 -7.95 -9.03
CA LEU A 595 7.41 -8.87 -9.29
C LEU A 595 7.92 -10.24 -9.76
N GLU A 596 7.27 -11.32 -9.31
CA GLU A 596 7.71 -12.70 -9.60
C GLU A 596 7.74 -12.99 -11.11
N ASP A 597 8.81 -13.65 -11.57
CA ASP A 597 8.99 -13.97 -12.99
C ASP A 597 7.88 -14.87 -13.53
N TRP A 598 7.45 -15.87 -12.73
CA TRP A 598 6.34 -16.75 -13.11
C TRP A 598 5.06 -15.94 -13.37
N ARG A 599 4.81 -14.87 -12.61
CA ARG A 599 3.62 -14.04 -12.75
C ARG A 599 3.66 -13.20 -14.03
N LYS A 600 4.83 -12.62 -14.34
CA LYS A 600 5.07 -11.89 -15.60
C LYS A 600 4.91 -12.82 -16.81
N GLN A 601 5.45 -14.04 -16.73
CA GLN A 601 5.34 -15.04 -17.78
C GLN A 601 3.90 -15.54 -17.93
N MET A 602 3.19 -15.78 -16.83
CA MET A 602 1.81 -16.28 -16.85
C MET A 602 0.87 -15.28 -17.50
N LEU A 603 1.06 -13.97 -17.27
CA LEU A 603 0.28 -12.95 -17.96
C LEU A 603 0.57 -12.90 -19.48
N LYS A 604 1.83 -13.15 -19.89
CA LYS A 604 2.21 -13.23 -21.30
C LYS A 604 1.61 -14.47 -21.97
N GLU A 605 1.68 -15.63 -21.34
CA GLU A 605 1.06 -16.87 -21.83
C GLU A 605 -0.47 -16.73 -21.86
N HIS A 606 -1.06 -16.15 -20.83
CA HIS A 606 -2.49 -15.82 -20.83
C HIS A 606 -2.88 -14.94 -22.02
N ALA A 607 -2.11 -13.89 -22.35
CA ALA A 607 -2.39 -13.06 -23.51
C ALA A 607 -2.31 -13.83 -24.84
N LYS A 608 -1.40 -14.81 -24.95
CA LYS A 608 -1.32 -15.71 -26.11
C LYS A 608 -2.53 -16.64 -26.17
N ASN A 609 -2.89 -17.28 -25.06
CA ASN A 609 -4.05 -18.18 -24.95
C ASN A 609 -5.34 -17.44 -25.26
N TYR A 610 -5.51 -16.24 -24.69
CA TYR A 610 -6.63 -15.36 -24.98
C TYR A 610 -6.71 -15.01 -26.47
N SER A 611 -5.57 -14.73 -27.12
CA SER A 611 -5.56 -14.41 -28.56
C SER A 611 -5.81 -15.62 -29.46
N ALA A 612 -5.29 -16.79 -29.09
CA ALA A 612 -5.37 -18.02 -29.89
C ALA A 612 -6.70 -18.77 -29.70
N ARG A 613 -7.28 -18.71 -28.50
CA ARG A 613 -8.43 -19.50 -28.06
C ARG A 613 -9.43 -18.63 -27.28
N ARG A 614 -9.88 -17.52 -27.88
CA ARG A 614 -10.79 -16.55 -27.23
C ARG A 614 -12.02 -17.16 -26.54
N GLU A 615 -12.50 -18.31 -27.01
CA GLU A 615 -13.68 -18.99 -26.47
C GLU A 615 -13.37 -19.91 -25.31
N THR A 616 -12.21 -20.56 -25.33
CA THR A 616 -11.89 -21.64 -24.39
C THR A 616 -10.75 -21.27 -23.45
N TYR A 617 -10.12 -20.10 -23.55
CA TYR A 617 -8.94 -19.72 -22.74
C TYR A 617 -9.13 -19.83 -21.22
N ARG A 618 -10.38 -19.75 -20.73
CA ARG A 618 -10.71 -19.89 -19.30
C ARG A 618 -10.69 -21.34 -18.82
N ASP A 619 -10.74 -22.29 -19.74
CA ASP A 619 -10.88 -23.73 -19.50
C ASP A 619 -9.76 -24.55 -20.18
N GLU A 620 -9.02 -23.96 -21.13
CA GLU A 620 -7.91 -24.56 -21.86
C GLU A 620 -6.68 -23.62 -21.88
N TRP A 621 -5.54 -24.11 -21.43
CA TRP A 621 -4.27 -23.38 -21.38
C TRP A 621 -3.08 -24.34 -21.54
N ASP A 622 -1.89 -23.80 -21.80
CA ASP A 622 -0.66 -24.59 -22.03
C ASP A 622 0.49 -24.19 -21.08
N ASP A 623 0.16 -23.57 -19.94
CA ASP A 623 1.11 -22.99 -18.99
C ASP A 623 1.10 -23.67 -17.59
N GLU A 624 0.84 -24.98 -17.55
CA GLU A 624 0.86 -25.80 -16.31
C GLU A 624 2.17 -25.65 -15.52
N TYR A 625 3.29 -25.51 -16.22
CA TYR A 625 4.59 -25.32 -15.58
C TYR A 625 4.67 -24.02 -14.77
N LEU A 626 3.96 -22.97 -15.17
CA LEU A 626 3.89 -21.70 -14.43
C LEU A 626 2.95 -21.81 -13.22
N ILE A 627 1.91 -22.64 -13.30
CA ILE A 627 1.05 -22.94 -12.16
C ILE A 627 1.88 -23.61 -11.04
N LEU A 628 2.73 -24.59 -11.40
CA LEU A 628 3.60 -25.26 -10.44
C LEU A 628 4.60 -24.29 -9.78
N GLN A 629 5.20 -23.38 -10.56
CA GLN A 629 6.09 -22.34 -10.01
C GLN A 629 5.38 -21.39 -9.06
N ALA A 630 4.14 -20.99 -9.40
CA ALA A 630 3.31 -20.17 -8.53
C ALA A 630 2.99 -20.90 -7.21
N GLN A 631 2.63 -22.19 -7.29
CA GLN A 631 2.34 -23.01 -6.11
C GLN A 631 3.55 -23.18 -5.20
N GLU A 632 4.74 -23.40 -5.78
CA GLU A 632 5.99 -23.46 -5.02
C GLU A 632 6.27 -22.15 -4.27
N ASP A 633 6.06 -21.01 -4.94
CA ASP A 633 6.17 -19.68 -4.32
C ASP A 633 5.12 -19.49 -3.21
N PHE A 634 3.89 -19.96 -3.40
CA PHE A 634 2.82 -19.82 -2.41
C PHE A 634 3.07 -20.61 -1.12
N CYS A 635 3.82 -21.71 -1.18
CA CYS A 635 4.16 -22.53 -0.01
C CYS A 635 4.85 -21.71 1.10
N GLN A 636 5.54 -20.62 0.76
CA GLN A 636 6.20 -19.77 1.77
C GLN A 636 5.22 -18.92 2.62
N TYR A 637 3.95 -18.84 2.23
CA TYR A 637 2.90 -18.08 2.94
C TYR A 637 1.86 -18.96 3.63
N LEU A 638 1.91 -20.28 3.41
CA LEU A 638 1.01 -21.24 4.05
C LEU A 638 1.41 -21.48 5.53
N PRO A 639 0.44 -21.72 6.44
CA PRO A 639 0.73 -22.19 7.79
C PRO A 639 1.55 -23.48 7.79
N ALA A 640 2.38 -23.69 8.81
CA ALA A 640 3.28 -24.84 8.88
C ALA A 640 2.54 -26.20 8.84
N GLU A 641 1.29 -26.26 9.31
CA GLU A 641 0.48 -27.47 9.25
C GLU A 641 0.08 -27.85 7.81
N VAL A 642 -0.02 -26.88 6.91
CA VAL A 642 -0.41 -27.09 5.50
C VAL A 642 0.79 -27.41 4.61
N ARG A 643 2.01 -26.98 4.99
CA ARG A 643 3.24 -27.27 4.23
C ARG A 643 3.70 -28.72 4.29
N ASN A 644 3.29 -29.46 5.33
CA ASN A 644 3.78 -30.80 5.66
C ASN A 644 2.78 -31.93 5.36
N GLY A 645 1.61 -31.61 4.79
CA GLY A 645 0.58 -32.56 4.37
C GLY A 645 0.41 -32.51 2.86
#